data_AF-N9LYQ3-F1
#
_entry.id   AF-N9LYQ3-F1
#
_cell.length_a   1.000
_cell.length_b   1.000
_cell.length_c   1.000
_cell.angle_alpha   90.00
_cell.angle_beta   90.00
_cell.angle_gamma   90.00
#
_symmetry.space_group_name_H-M   'P 1'
#
loop_
_entity.id
_entity.type
_entity.pdbx_description
1 polymer ?
#
loop_
_entity_poly.entity_id
_entity_poly.type
_entity_poly.pdbx_seq_one_letter_code
_entity_poly.pdbx_strand_id
1 'polypeptide(L)'
;MTIPAFDRQSQLYVGNGENTRFDFSFRVFKQENTDGVLVRVKQGNEWVSVDPNDFELFLNVDNEGGHIDFKNPPDSATFFYIAGDTANDQLLDITNYDNFYPNALEHALDKITAILIERNNSLTLEIQSRILADLNYEELSQTRDLELKNYIDSLIASINGDSLIGVQFETVLDDIASLENILKWNGRTVFVKSYHDQKQLGGGHYIYDPTQSAINNGGTILNGWVLKPENDTITPYHFGWSGTNLAQDMDAFQKCFDAVKNGQTIRFWHTAHLEKQINKHTDIYGTEGRSLGRLTLNGGQPCLILRNKVDVTINLASAEIYTETASQGMLDLVKCVRCKVVKGALVGGNYIRETKEYKFPPIDGTTGHAEKGALNTGFNTTVLSPDIGGISNNMVVTQNETSGGYGGAFPQFDGTTASTWGTWRGGQLGNHSDGIRVIGGYGNEILGTEIYGFNGSAIRLGLLRSLDGLTNYPRISTSESREVAPKGTKIKGTYLHNCYIGGCHSDRSIDTFFDDYNIVEDMGHPNASIAHTNVDPGYGFSTSRSMPNFKLNVKGNTFTRCFRKGIDCHQGSQLRLSDNTITGTMFHGVGIAIDDDFADTFYQPYFEHVGYIKDNQIESHEVGIFYANGQFGRGRRETAKQRWEQLHVNITGNTIKSTNPFFYNFAHSPFYIAHNTFFFAAPYAYQKPVTGNKFAVGIGSYAGRGYTAGDIISHNKFFNSKDGNFAYMLYIENGSNQTKATKITENHFDVTPWSQKNGADSMYLHNDVVYRSGSASSPIVYSGNLIPQDAVIEANTVWNDFNHDLIVANAGGGTGFVGYPIISGDGRITGIQVLSGGTGYSVSTTMTVRAKSRGTGATLTVSVTDGVITSVNVVTGGRFYRSSYNLSVPRGLVSYDMMNVSGASCHDKGIGSNSDTGCILSVVKTDLTAPDTPFLIESSIRYMQTKILNQYAIHSGGINGGSMNFWLKVPSQAAGTKCILSMTGSVDMSNNAATSTIEAVITGSGYTLVSGLALYVDGVAYAGEVLSFTTPYHVAFSSPSLIASSIIFGAYATLTSGFIDAKFAYIEIHRAGTYTANGISDLFSTNKALFGK
;
A
#
# COMPACT_ATOMS: atom_id res chain seq x y z
N MET A 1 -57.52 -24.39 -26.75
CA MET A 1 -58.24 -25.39 -25.94
C MET A 1 -57.23 -26.41 -25.44
N THR A 2 -56.86 -26.34 -24.15
CA THR A 2 -55.65 -26.97 -23.60
C THR A 2 -55.42 -28.42 -24.03
N ILE A 3 -54.44 -28.61 -24.92
CA ILE A 3 -53.92 -29.92 -25.33
C ILE A 3 -53.24 -30.62 -24.13
N PRO A 4 -53.65 -31.84 -23.75
CA PRO A 4 -52.97 -32.63 -22.72
C PRO A 4 -51.53 -32.97 -23.14
N ALA A 5 -50.59 -32.89 -22.20
CA ALA A 5 -49.15 -32.96 -22.49
C ALA A 5 -48.62 -34.36 -22.89
N PHE A 6 -49.45 -35.41 -22.82
CA PHE A 6 -48.99 -36.81 -22.89
C PHE A 6 -49.74 -37.70 -23.89
N ASP A 7 -50.89 -37.29 -24.44
CA ASP A 7 -51.81 -38.20 -25.15
C ASP A 7 -51.60 -38.36 -26.67
N ARG A 8 -50.62 -37.69 -27.31
CA ARG A 8 -50.47 -37.64 -28.78
C ARG A 8 -49.91 -38.92 -29.45
N GLN A 9 -50.07 -40.06 -28.80
CA GLN A 9 -49.68 -41.39 -29.27
C GLN A 9 -50.67 -42.44 -28.72
N SER A 10 -51.06 -43.42 -29.54
CA SER A 10 -51.89 -44.54 -29.10
C SER A 10 -51.15 -45.48 -28.14
N GLN A 11 -51.90 -46.35 -27.48
CA GLN A 11 -51.32 -47.59 -26.95
C GLN A 11 -50.58 -48.37 -28.06
N LEU A 12 -49.60 -49.20 -27.66
CA LEU A 12 -48.95 -50.11 -28.59
C LEU A 12 -49.91 -51.23 -28.99
N TYR A 13 -50.18 -51.33 -30.28
CA TYR A 13 -50.96 -52.42 -30.86
C TYR A 13 -50.08 -53.58 -31.30
N VAL A 14 -50.68 -54.77 -31.28
CA VAL A 14 -50.15 -56.00 -31.88
C VAL A 14 -51.22 -56.50 -32.84
N GLY A 15 -50.81 -56.90 -34.05
CA GLY A 15 -51.73 -57.52 -34.99
C GLY A 15 -52.22 -58.91 -34.54
N ASN A 16 -53.19 -59.45 -35.26
CA ASN A 16 -53.70 -60.81 -35.05
C ASN A 16 -54.00 -61.56 -36.37
N GLY A 17 -53.76 -60.94 -37.53
CA GLY A 17 -54.07 -61.46 -38.86
C GLY A 17 -55.54 -61.35 -39.28
N GLU A 18 -56.41 -60.75 -38.45
CA GLU A 18 -57.86 -60.67 -38.71
C GLU A 18 -58.41 -59.23 -38.60
N ASN A 19 -57.96 -58.45 -37.61
CA ASN A 19 -58.41 -57.09 -37.37
C ASN A 19 -57.68 -56.08 -38.27
N THR A 20 -58.45 -55.28 -39.00
CA THR A 20 -57.95 -54.13 -39.78
C THR A 20 -58.06 -52.81 -39.01
N ARG A 21 -59.06 -52.66 -38.14
CA ARG A 21 -59.40 -51.42 -37.44
C ARG A 21 -58.65 -51.22 -36.12
N PHE A 22 -58.09 -50.03 -35.92
CA PHE A 22 -57.43 -49.62 -34.67
C PHE A 22 -57.72 -48.14 -34.33
N ASP A 23 -58.32 -47.91 -33.16
CA ASP A 23 -58.75 -46.58 -32.70
C ASP A 23 -57.62 -45.77 -32.00
N PHE A 24 -57.76 -44.45 -31.96
CA PHE A 24 -56.90 -43.52 -31.22
C PHE A 24 -57.69 -42.32 -30.67
N SER A 25 -57.16 -41.64 -29.64
CA SER A 25 -57.90 -40.64 -28.84
C SER A 25 -57.44 -39.19 -28.99
N PHE A 26 -56.31 -38.92 -29.64
CA PHE A 26 -55.76 -37.55 -29.72
C PHE A 26 -56.33 -36.70 -30.84
N ARG A 27 -56.30 -35.37 -30.66
CA ARG A 27 -56.74 -34.41 -31.68
C ARG A 27 -55.83 -34.40 -32.92
N VAL A 28 -56.43 -34.46 -34.11
CA VAL A 28 -55.71 -34.44 -35.41
C VAL A 28 -55.73 -33.05 -36.02
N PHE A 29 -54.56 -32.59 -36.49
CA PHE A 29 -54.38 -31.30 -37.17
C PHE A 29 -54.13 -31.53 -38.67
N LYS A 30 -55.20 -31.83 -39.42
CA LYS A 30 -55.12 -32.09 -40.87
C LYS A 30 -54.74 -30.83 -41.66
N GLN A 31 -53.95 -31.01 -42.73
CA GLN A 31 -53.65 -29.99 -43.73
C GLN A 31 -53.88 -30.54 -45.15
N GLU A 32 -53.75 -29.67 -46.16
CA GLU A 32 -54.07 -30.00 -47.57
C GLU A 32 -53.26 -31.18 -48.14
N ASN A 33 -52.05 -31.42 -47.62
CA ASN A 33 -51.11 -32.46 -48.11
C ASN A 33 -50.70 -33.48 -47.04
N THR A 34 -51.28 -33.44 -45.83
CA THR A 34 -50.98 -34.40 -44.75
C THR A 34 -52.24 -34.74 -43.95
N ASP A 35 -52.44 -36.04 -43.70
CA ASP A 35 -53.59 -36.54 -42.94
C ASP A 35 -53.51 -36.29 -41.42
N GLY A 36 -52.38 -35.74 -40.95
CA GLY A 36 -52.17 -35.33 -39.54
C GLY A 36 -51.92 -36.50 -38.58
N VAL A 37 -51.80 -37.72 -39.09
CA VAL A 37 -51.56 -38.97 -38.35
C VAL A 37 -50.49 -39.77 -39.07
N LEU A 38 -49.52 -40.30 -38.31
CA LEU A 38 -48.52 -41.26 -38.77
C LEU A 38 -48.69 -42.60 -38.04
N VAL A 39 -48.37 -43.69 -38.74
CA VAL A 39 -48.43 -45.06 -38.20
C VAL A 39 -47.03 -45.63 -38.25
N ARG A 40 -46.57 -46.20 -37.13
CA ARG A 40 -45.18 -46.64 -36.93
C ARG A 40 -45.15 -48.11 -36.57
N VAL A 41 -44.53 -48.92 -37.43
CA VAL A 41 -44.35 -50.36 -37.26
C VAL A 41 -42.92 -50.67 -36.80
N LYS A 42 -42.75 -51.67 -35.92
CA LYS A 42 -41.43 -52.10 -35.46
C LYS A 42 -40.76 -52.97 -36.52
N GLN A 43 -39.55 -52.61 -36.92
CA GLN A 43 -38.70 -53.42 -37.82
C GLN A 43 -37.31 -53.57 -37.19
N GLY A 44 -37.00 -54.77 -36.70
CA GLY A 44 -35.79 -55.01 -35.91
C GLY A 44 -35.77 -54.16 -34.64
N ASN A 45 -34.74 -53.32 -34.49
CA ASN A 45 -34.60 -52.39 -33.37
C ASN A 45 -35.20 -51.00 -33.64
N GLU A 46 -35.66 -50.73 -34.86
CA GLU A 46 -36.18 -49.42 -35.26
C GLU A 46 -37.71 -49.38 -35.39
N TRP A 47 -38.25 -48.17 -35.41
CA TRP A 47 -39.62 -47.88 -35.80
C TRP A 47 -39.60 -47.25 -37.18
N VAL A 48 -40.40 -47.78 -38.11
CA VAL A 48 -40.49 -47.34 -39.51
C VAL A 48 -41.92 -46.85 -39.77
N SER A 49 -42.07 -45.81 -40.58
CA SER A 49 -43.41 -45.33 -40.94
C SER A 49 -44.05 -46.25 -41.98
N VAL A 50 -45.32 -46.60 -41.77
CA VAL A 50 -46.16 -47.28 -42.76
C VAL A 50 -46.53 -46.28 -43.87
N ASP A 51 -46.67 -46.75 -45.11
CA ASP A 51 -47.14 -45.90 -46.21
C ASP A 51 -48.61 -45.47 -45.95
N PRO A 52 -48.97 -44.17 -46.07
CA PRO A 52 -50.36 -43.72 -45.97
C PRO A 52 -51.33 -44.42 -46.93
N ASN A 53 -50.84 -45.06 -48.00
CA ASN A 53 -51.65 -45.84 -48.91
C ASN A 53 -52.06 -47.23 -48.36
N ASP A 54 -51.44 -47.73 -47.29
CA ASP A 54 -51.73 -49.06 -46.72
C ASP A 54 -52.87 -49.06 -45.67
N PHE A 55 -53.35 -47.89 -45.27
CA PHE A 55 -54.50 -47.72 -44.36
C PHE A 55 -55.46 -46.62 -44.85
N GLU A 56 -56.62 -46.50 -44.22
CA GLU A 56 -57.57 -45.39 -44.39
C GLU A 56 -57.87 -44.76 -43.04
N LEU A 57 -57.93 -43.43 -42.98
CA LEU A 57 -58.07 -42.65 -41.74
C LEU A 57 -59.48 -42.09 -41.58
N PHE A 58 -60.12 -42.38 -40.45
CA PHE A 58 -61.47 -41.93 -40.12
C PHE A 58 -61.45 -41.11 -38.83
N LEU A 59 -61.72 -39.80 -38.94
CA LEU A 59 -61.71 -38.86 -37.82
C LEU A 59 -63.10 -38.65 -37.21
N ASN A 60 -63.14 -38.33 -35.92
CA ASN A 60 -64.35 -37.84 -35.25
C ASN A 60 -64.72 -36.42 -35.74
N VAL A 61 -65.98 -36.00 -35.53
CA VAL A 61 -66.57 -34.76 -36.11
C VAL A 61 -65.87 -33.47 -35.64
N ASP A 62 -65.24 -33.52 -34.47
CA ASP A 62 -64.44 -32.46 -33.83
C ASP A 62 -62.92 -32.62 -34.07
N ASN A 63 -62.52 -33.67 -34.83
CA ASN A 63 -61.16 -34.19 -34.97
C ASN A 63 -60.51 -34.68 -33.68
N GLU A 64 -61.26 -34.94 -32.59
CA GLU A 64 -60.73 -35.51 -31.34
C GLU A 64 -60.77 -37.03 -31.38
N GLY A 65 -59.65 -37.64 -31.78
CA GLY A 65 -59.55 -39.07 -31.99
C GLY A 65 -60.19 -39.54 -33.30
N GLY A 66 -60.19 -40.86 -33.47
CA GLY A 66 -60.61 -41.52 -34.69
C GLY A 66 -60.12 -42.97 -34.72
N HIS A 67 -60.01 -43.51 -35.93
CA HIS A 67 -59.43 -44.84 -36.18
C HIS A 67 -58.73 -44.88 -37.53
N ILE A 68 -57.80 -45.84 -37.66
CA ILE A 68 -57.31 -46.30 -38.96
C ILE A 68 -57.88 -47.69 -39.25
N ASP A 69 -58.19 -47.95 -40.52
CA ASP A 69 -58.45 -49.30 -41.04
C ASP A 69 -57.33 -49.66 -42.02
N PHE A 70 -56.50 -50.65 -41.67
CA PHE A 70 -55.49 -51.19 -42.59
C PHE A 70 -56.15 -51.95 -43.75
N LYS A 71 -55.58 -51.83 -44.95
CA LYS A 71 -56.07 -52.54 -46.15
C LYS A 71 -55.72 -54.04 -46.15
N ASN A 72 -54.72 -54.44 -45.35
CA ASN A 72 -54.41 -55.82 -45.02
C ASN A 72 -54.25 -55.93 -43.49
N PRO A 73 -54.86 -56.90 -42.80
CA PRO A 73 -54.79 -56.99 -41.34
C PRO A 73 -53.35 -57.30 -40.86
N PRO A 74 -52.77 -56.52 -39.93
CA PRO A 74 -51.43 -56.79 -39.38
C PRO A 74 -51.33 -58.16 -38.71
N ASP A 75 -50.21 -58.87 -38.89
CA ASP A 75 -50.00 -60.20 -38.34
C ASP A 75 -49.63 -60.19 -36.84
N SER A 76 -49.59 -61.37 -36.21
CA SER A 76 -49.30 -61.53 -34.78
C SER A 76 -47.83 -61.30 -34.38
N ALA A 77 -46.94 -61.00 -35.32
CA ALA A 77 -45.58 -60.51 -35.06
C ALA A 77 -45.46 -58.99 -35.25
N THR A 78 -46.48 -58.33 -35.83
CA THR A 78 -46.47 -56.92 -36.19
C THR A 78 -46.88 -56.05 -35.00
N PHE A 79 -45.88 -55.40 -34.38
CA PHE A 79 -46.08 -54.37 -33.36
C PHE A 79 -46.12 -52.98 -34.00
N PHE A 80 -47.13 -52.17 -33.70
CA PHE A 80 -47.26 -50.81 -34.25
C PHE A 80 -48.00 -49.85 -33.32
N TYR A 81 -47.80 -48.55 -33.53
CA TYR A 81 -48.56 -47.49 -32.87
C TYR A 81 -48.98 -46.39 -33.84
N ILE A 82 -49.99 -45.61 -33.44
CA ILE A 82 -50.54 -44.47 -34.16
C ILE A 82 -50.11 -43.20 -33.40
N ALA A 83 -49.65 -42.16 -34.08
CA ALA A 83 -49.28 -40.90 -33.45
C ALA A 83 -49.64 -39.70 -34.34
N GLY A 84 -49.66 -38.50 -33.75
CA GLY A 84 -49.87 -37.26 -34.52
C GLY A 84 -48.70 -36.96 -35.46
N ASP A 85 -49.01 -36.43 -36.65
CA ASP A 85 -48.04 -35.91 -37.62
C ASP A 85 -48.36 -34.45 -37.95
N THR A 86 -48.19 -33.57 -36.96
CA THR A 86 -48.50 -32.15 -37.11
C THR A 86 -47.36 -31.45 -37.87
N ALA A 87 -47.70 -30.94 -39.06
CA ALA A 87 -46.74 -30.22 -39.90
C ALA A 87 -46.15 -28.98 -39.18
N ASN A 88 -44.84 -28.77 -39.37
CA ASN A 88 -44.06 -27.73 -38.70
C ASN A 88 -44.02 -26.42 -39.50
N ASP A 89 -45.18 -25.79 -39.64
CA ASP A 89 -45.41 -24.60 -40.46
C ASP A 89 -46.33 -23.57 -39.74
N GLN A 90 -46.04 -22.29 -39.98
CA GLN A 90 -46.75 -21.15 -39.38
C GLN A 90 -47.75 -20.56 -40.39
N LEU A 91 -49.03 -20.98 -40.32
CA LEU A 91 -50.10 -20.47 -41.19
C LEU A 91 -50.83 -19.23 -40.65
N LEU A 92 -50.64 -18.88 -39.37
CA LEU A 92 -51.29 -17.71 -38.78
C LEU A 92 -50.46 -16.44 -39.03
N ASP A 93 -50.96 -15.61 -39.93
CA ASP A 93 -50.55 -14.21 -40.12
C ASP A 93 -51.71 -13.29 -39.71
N ILE A 94 -51.44 -12.32 -38.84
CA ILE A 94 -52.44 -11.35 -38.34
C ILE A 94 -52.07 -9.97 -38.89
N THR A 95 -52.61 -9.67 -40.07
CA THR A 95 -52.33 -8.43 -40.81
C THR A 95 -53.14 -7.22 -40.34
N ASN A 96 -54.05 -7.39 -39.38
CA ASN A 96 -54.85 -6.34 -38.76
C ASN A 96 -54.46 -6.18 -37.28
N TYR A 97 -53.63 -5.19 -36.98
CA TYR A 97 -52.96 -5.01 -35.68
C TYR A 97 -53.88 -4.53 -34.54
N ASP A 98 -55.06 -3.96 -34.84
CA ASP A 98 -55.94 -3.35 -33.83
C ASP A 98 -57.01 -4.32 -33.28
N ASN A 99 -57.18 -5.51 -33.87
CA ASN A 99 -58.18 -6.50 -33.46
C ASN A 99 -57.55 -7.69 -32.72
N PHE A 100 -58.06 -8.00 -31.52
CA PHE A 100 -57.70 -9.21 -30.80
C PHE A 100 -58.52 -10.41 -31.30
N TYR A 101 -57.84 -11.42 -31.83
CA TYR A 101 -58.44 -12.66 -32.38
C TYR A 101 -58.13 -13.87 -31.48
N PRO A 102 -58.77 -14.02 -30.29
CA PRO A 102 -58.40 -15.03 -29.31
C PRO A 102 -58.47 -16.46 -29.88
N ASN A 103 -59.52 -16.80 -30.62
CA ASN A 103 -59.67 -18.16 -31.17
C ASN A 103 -58.56 -18.52 -32.18
N ALA A 104 -58.07 -17.55 -32.96
CA ALA A 104 -56.98 -17.79 -33.90
C ALA A 104 -55.64 -18.00 -33.16
N LEU A 105 -55.37 -17.17 -32.15
CA LEU A 105 -54.20 -17.29 -31.29
C LEU A 105 -54.20 -18.61 -30.48
N GLU A 106 -55.35 -19.00 -29.92
CA GLU A 106 -55.55 -20.30 -29.26
C GLU A 106 -55.30 -21.48 -30.21
N HIS A 107 -55.83 -21.45 -31.44
CA HIS A 107 -55.62 -22.53 -32.40
C HIS A 107 -54.14 -22.65 -32.84
N ALA A 108 -53.43 -21.53 -32.97
CA ALA A 108 -51.99 -21.54 -33.23
C ALA A 108 -51.18 -22.03 -32.03
N LEU A 109 -51.57 -21.66 -30.80
CA LEU A 109 -50.94 -22.12 -29.56
C LEU A 109 -51.14 -23.63 -29.33
N ASP A 110 -52.37 -24.14 -29.56
CA ASP A 110 -52.70 -25.56 -29.51
C ASP A 110 -51.84 -26.34 -30.54
N LYS A 111 -51.68 -25.83 -31.78
CA LYS A 111 -50.83 -26.45 -32.82
C LYS A 111 -49.36 -26.47 -32.42
N ILE A 112 -48.80 -25.35 -31.92
CA ILE A 112 -47.40 -25.28 -31.48
C ILE A 112 -47.15 -26.26 -30.33
N THR A 113 -48.10 -26.37 -29.39
CA THR A 113 -48.03 -27.31 -28.27
C THR A 113 -48.07 -28.76 -28.77
N ALA A 114 -48.91 -29.08 -29.76
CA ALA A 114 -48.95 -30.40 -30.40
C ALA A 114 -47.62 -30.78 -31.05
N ILE A 115 -47.01 -29.88 -31.83
CA ILE A 115 -45.69 -30.09 -32.47
C ILE A 115 -44.61 -30.35 -31.42
N LEU A 116 -44.60 -29.57 -30.32
CA LEU A 116 -43.61 -29.74 -29.25
C LEU A 116 -43.72 -31.11 -28.55
N ILE A 117 -44.93 -31.60 -28.31
CA ILE A 117 -45.18 -32.93 -27.72
C ILE A 117 -44.72 -34.04 -28.70
N GLU A 118 -45.11 -33.96 -29.97
CA GLU A 118 -44.73 -34.95 -31.00
C GLU A 118 -43.21 -35.01 -31.21
N ARG A 119 -42.53 -33.86 -31.18
CA ARG A 119 -41.06 -33.78 -31.25
C ARG A 119 -40.39 -34.32 -29.98
N ASN A 120 -40.94 -34.04 -28.79
CA ASN A 120 -40.43 -34.59 -27.54
C ASN A 120 -40.55 -36.13 -27.49
N ASN A 121 -41.68 -36.68 -27.94
CA ASN A 121 -41.88 -38.13 -28.00
C ASN A 121 -40.94 -38.78 -29.03
N SER A 122 -40.80 -38.17 -30.20
CA SER A 122 -39.85 -38.61 -31.24
C SER A 122 -38.41 -38.62 -30.72
N LEU A 123 -37.98 -37.53 -30.06
CA LEU A 123 -36.64 -37.42 -29.47
C LEU A 123 -36.44 -38.41 -28.31
N THR A 124 -37.47 -38.67 -27.49
CA THR A 124 -37.40 -39.65 -26.40
C THR A 124 -37.24 -41.08 -26.95
N LEU A 125 -37.97 -41.42 -28.01
CA LEU A 125 -37.85 -42.71 -28.70
C LEU A 125 -36.50 -42.84 -29.44
N GLU A 126 -35.96 -41.75 -30.00
CA GLU A 126 -34.63 -41.74 -30.61
C GLU A 126 -33.51 -41.82 -29.56
N ILE A 127 -33.68 -41.22 -28.37
CA ILE A 127 -32.77 -41.41 -27.24
C ILE A 127 -32.81 -42.86 -26.76
N GLN A 128 -34.00 -43.46 -26.66
CA GLN A 128 -34.13 -44.89 -26.30
C GLN A 128 -33.54 -45.82 -27.37
N SER A 129 -33.75 -45.56 -28.67
CA SER A 129 -33.14 -46.37 -29.72
C SER A 129 -31.62 -46.18 -29.78
N ARG A 130 -31.11 -44.96 -29.55
CA ARG A 130 -29.66 -44.70 -29.40
C ARG A 130 -29.07 -45.38 -28.18
N ILE A 131 -29.76 -45.43 -27.03
CA ILE A 131 -29.34 -46.21 -25.85
C ILE A 131 -29.26 -47.72 -26.18
N LEU A 132 -30.15 -48.22 -27.05
CA LEU A 132 -30.20 -49.62 -27.48
C LEU A 132 -29.31 -49.95 -28.69
N ALA A 133 -28.80 -48.94 -29.41
CA ALA A 133 -28.00 -49.07 -30.63
C ALA A 133 -26.61 -48.43 -30.53
N ASP A 134 -26.24 -47.87 -29.38
CA ASP A 134 -24.88 -47.43 -29.10
C ASP A 134 -23.96 -48.65 -29.20
N LEU A 135 -22.94 -48.57 -30.05
CA LEU A 135 -22.09 -49.73 -30.41
C LEU A 135 -21.27 -50.28 -29.23
N ASN A 136 -21.27 -49.58 -28.10
CA ASN A 136 -20.68 -50.02 -26.85
C ASN A 136 -21.71 -50.45 -25.80
N TYR A 137 -23.03 -50.58 -26.08
CA TYR A 137 -23.97 -51.09 -25.07
C TYR A 137 -23.69 -52.56 -24.73
N GLU A 138 -23.39 -53.41 -25.71
CA GLU A 138 -22.92 -54.78 -25.44
C GLU A 138 -21.56 -54.80 -24.75
N GLU A 139 -20.64 -53.89 -25.09
CA GLU A 139 -19.31 -53.82 -24.47
C GLU A 139 -19.36 -53.26 -23.02
N LEU A 140 -20.23 -52.30 -22.75
CA LEU A 140 -20.52 -51.76 -21.43
C LEU A 140 -21.38 -52.71 -20.59
N SER A 141 -22.27 -53.50 -21.19
CA SER A 141 -22.94 -54.61 -20.50
C SER A 141 -21.90 -55.67 -20.16
N GLN A 142 -21.12 -56.17 -21.12
CA GLN A 142 -20.06 -57.15 -20.86
C GLN A 142 -19.03 -56.64 -19.84
N THR A 143 -18.70 -55.33 -19.83
CA THR A 143 -17.87 -54.72 -18.78
C THR A 143 -18.59 -54.72 -17.43
N ARG A 144 -19.85 -54.28 -17.34
CA ARG A 144 -20.65 -54.32 -16.11
C ARG A 144 -20.91 -55.72 -15.60
N ASP A 145 -21.14 -56.67 -16.48
CA ASP A 145 -21.43 -58.08 -16.19
C ASP A 145 -20.13 -58.78 -15.77
N LEU A 146 -18.97 -58.38 -16.31
CA LEU A 146 -17.65 -58.80 -15.83
C LEU A 146 -17.29 -58.14 -14.49
N GLU A 147 -17.57 -56.87 -14.28
CA GLU A 147 -17.41 -56.18 -12.99
C GLU A 147 -18.32 -56.80 -11.91
N LEU A 148 -19.58 -57.06 -12.24
CA LEU A 148 -20.57 -57.70 -11.38
C LEU A 148 -20.22 -59.16 -11.11
N LYS A 149 -19.72 -59.90 -12.10
CA LYS A 149 -19.20 -61.26 -11.91
C LYS A 149 -17.96 -61.24 -11.01
N ASN A 150 -17.00 -60.34 -11.25
CA ASN A 150 -15.81 -60.21 -10.40
C ASN A 150 -16.19 -59.83 -8.96
N TYR A 151 -17.22 -58.98 -8.77
CA TYR A 151 -17.80 -58.65 -7.46
C TYR A 151 -18.45 -59.88 -6.79
N ILE A 152 -19.25 -60.67 -7.53
CA ILE A 152 -19.89 -61.89 -7.03
C ILE A 152 -18.86 -62.98 -6.70
N ASP A 153 -17.89 -63.22 -7.59
CA ASP A 153 -16.79 -64.16 -7.37
C ASP A 153 -15.95 -63.76 -6.12
N SER A 154 -15.72 -62.45 -5.91
CA SER A 154 -15.01 -61.95 -4.74
C SER A 154 -15.81 -62.06 -3.44
N LEU A 155 -17.13 -61.89 -3.50
CA LEU A 155 -18.03 -62.18 -2.37
C LEU A 155 -18.04 -63.69 -2.04
N ILE A 156 -18.00 -64.56 -3.04
CA ILE A 156 -17.92 -66.02 -2.84
C ILE A 156 -16.56 -66.40 -2.24
N ALA A 157 -15.45 -65.82 -2.71
CA ALA A 157 -14.12 -66.02 -2.13
C ALA A 157 -14.04 -65.56 -0.66
N SER A 158 -14.65 -64.42 -0.32
CA SER A 158 -14.67 -63.91 1.06
C SER A 158 -15.47 -64.80 2.03
N ILE A 159 -16.54 -65.43 1.54
CA ILE A 159 -17.36 -66.40 2.29
C ILE A 159 -16.61 -67.74 2.47
N ASN A 160 -15.79 -68.14 1.49
CA ASN A 160 -15.04 -69.40 1.54
C ASN A 160 -13.72 -69.31 2.32
N GLY A 161 -13.21 -68.09 2.58
CA GLY A 161 -11.99 -67.85 3.36
C GLY A 161 -10.70 -67.81 2.54
N ASP A 162 -10.79 -67.60 1.22
CA ASP A 162 -9.63 -67.42 0.35
C ASP A 162 -8.99 -66.03 0.50
N SER A 163 -7.67 -65.93 0.31
CA SER A 163 -6.92 -64.66 0.40
C SER A 163 -7.28 -63.69 -0.73
N LEU A 164 -8.14 -62.72 -0.41
CA LEU A 164 -8.48 -61.60 -1.29
C LEU A 164 -7.28 -60.68 -1.56
N ILE A 165 -7.04 -60.37 -2.84
CA ILE A 165 -6.14 -59.29 -3.28
C ILE A 165 -6.87 -58.48 -4.36
N GLY A 166 -7.10 -57.19 -4.11
CA GLY A 166 -7.41 -56.19 -5.16
C GLY A 166 -8.88 -55.89 -5.49
N VAL A 167 -9.86 -56.32 -4.68
CA VAL A 167 -11.30 -56.06 -4.96
C VAL A 167 -12.02 -55.38 -3.79
N GLN A 168 -11.76 -54.09 -3.58
CA GLN A 168 -12.51 -53.22 -2.68
C GLN A 168 -13.30 -52.14 -3.45
N PHE A 169 -14.63 -52.15 -3.27
CA PHE A 169 -15.57 -51.14 -3.77
C PHE A 169 -15.61 -49.90 -2.87
N GLU A 170 -14.48 -49.54 -2.28
CA GLU A 170 -14.39 -48.44 -1.33
C GLU A 170 -14.52 -47.09 -2.04
N THR A 171 -15.49 -46.32 -1.56
CA THR A 171 -15.70 -44.90 -1.89
C THR A 171 -14.93 -43.98 -0.95
N VAL A 172 -14.44 -44.51 0.17
CA VAL A 172 -13.66 -43.82 1.20
C VAL A 172 -12.42 -44.67 1.52
N LEU A 173 -11.23 -44.11 1.35
CA LEU A 173 -9.92 -44.75 1.61
C LEU A 173 -9.20 -44.05 2.77
N ASP A 174 -8.39 -44.76 3.54
CA ASP A 174 -7.61 -44.17 4.65
C ASP A 174 -6.39 -43.36 4.19
N ASP A 175 -5.69 -43.81 3.13
CA ASP A 175 -4.50 -43.18 2.58
C ASP A 175 -4.45 -43.19 1.03
N ILE A 176 -3.43 -42.53 0.45
CA ILE A 176 -3.22 -42.54 -1.01
C ILE A 176 -2.57 -43.83 -1.55
N ALA A 177 -1.95 -44.67 -0.71
CA ALA A 177 -1.40 -45.95 -1.16
C ALA A 177 -2.52 -46.93 -1.54
N SER A 178 -3.65 -46.84 -0.84
CA SER A 178 -4.89 -47.57 -1.10
C SER A 178 -5.44 -47.35 -2.52
N LEU A 179 -5.13 -46.21 -3.17
CA LEU A 179 -5.52 -45.91 -4.56
C LEU A 179 -4.95 -46.89 -5.60
N GLU A 180 -3.88 -47.63 -5.26
CA GLU A 180 -3.28 -48.60 -6.17
C GLU A 180 -4.06 -49.92 -6.20
N ASN A 181 -4.70 -50.29 -5.08
CA ASN A 181 -5.32 -51.60 -4.82
C ASN A 181 -6.82 -51.69 -5.18
N ILE A 182 -7.41 -50.60 -5.68
CA ILE A 182 -8.83 -50.53 -6.07
C ILE A 182 -9.02 -50.51 -7.59
N LEU A 183 -10.14 -51.08 -8.06
CA LEU A 183 -10.56 -51.10 -9.47
C LEU A 183 -10.61 -49.69 -10.09
N LYS A 184 -10.19 -49.55 -11.35
CA LYS A 184 -9.97 -48.27 -12.02
C LYS A 184 -10.78 -48.17 -13.32
N TRP A 185 -11.78 -47.29 -13.34
CA TRP A 185 -12.58 -46.97 -14.53
C TRP A 185 -12.73 -45.46 -14.68
N ASN A 186 -12.93 -44.97 -15.91
CA ASN A 186 -12.99 -43.54 -16.20
C ASN A 186 -14.11 -42.85 -15.40
N GLY A 187 -13.78 -41.79 -14.67
CA GLY A 187 -14.70 -41.07 -13.81
C GLY A 187 -14.97 -41.71 -12.43
N ARG A 188 -14.34 -42.84 -12.06
CA ARG A 188 -14.45 -43.37 -10.68
C ARG A 188 -14.02 -42.29 -9.71
N THR A 189 -14.88 -41.94 -8.76
CA THR A 189 -14.59 -40.97 -7.70
C THR A 189 -14.44 -41.70 -6.38
N VAL A 190 -13.39 -41.36 -5.62
CA VAL A 190 -13.17 -41.82 -4.23
C VAL A 190 -12.74 -40.64 -3.36
N PHE A 191 -13.08 -40.69 -2.07
CA PHE A 191 -12.58 -39.77 -1.07
C PHE A 191 -11.44 -40.43 -0.28
N VAL A 192 -10.26 -39.82 -0.29
CA VAL A 192 -9.13 -40.27 0.52
C VAL A 192 -9.07 -39.43 1.79
N LYS A 193 -8.90 -40.04 2.97
CA LYS A 193 -8.79 -39.30 4.25
C LYS A 193 -7.43 -38.61 4.44
N SER A 194 -6.35 -39.25 3.99
CA SER A 194 -4.97 -38.84 4.29
C SER A 194 -4.02 -39.04 3.11
N TYR A 195 -2.87 -38.36 3.09
CA TYR A 195 -1.75 -38.80 2.26
C TYR A 195 -1.01 -39.98 2.90
N HIS A 196 -0.70 -39.84 4.19
CA HIS A 196 -0.08 -40.88 5.03
C HIS A 196 -1.11 -41.50 5.98
N ASP A 197 -1.07 -42.82 6.18
CA ASP A 197 -2.01 -43.53 7.06
C ASP A 197 -2.18 -42.88 8.44
N GLN A 198 -3.42 -42.93 8.94
CA GLN A 198 -3.90 -42.39 10.22
C GLN A 198 -3.67 -40.88 10.47
N LYS A 199 -3.00 -40.13 9.58
CA LYS A 199 -2.72 -38.70 9.79
C LYS A 199 -3.89 -37.75 9.50
N GLN A 200 -4.92 -38.17 8.75
CA GLN A 200 -6.11 -37.37 8.41
C GLN A 200 -5.78 -36.00 7.76
N LEU A 201 -4.63 -35.92 7.09
CA LEU A 201 -4.11 -34.75 6.40
C LEU A 201 -3.60 -35.18 5.03
N GLY A 202 -3.89 -34.38 4.00
CA GLY A 202 -3.39 -34.64 2.64
C GLY A 202 -4.31 -35.46 1.75
N GLY A 203 -5.47 -35.88 2.26
CA GLY A 203 -6.52 -36.51 1.47
C GLY A 203 -7.31 -35.55 0.59
N GLY A 204 -8.46 -36.01 0.08
CA GLY A 204 -9.37 -35.25 -0.78
C GLY A 204 -10.15 -36.15 -1.74
N HIS A 205 -10.98 -35.53 -2.58
CA HIS A 205 -11.70 -36.24 -3.65
C HIS A 205 -10.78 -36.49 -4.85
N TYR A 206 -10.54 -37.76 -5.18
CA TYR A 206 -9.79 -38.18 -6.36
C TYR A 206 -10.74 -38.77 -7.42
N ILE A 207 -10.53 -38.40 -8.68
CA ILE A 207 -11.28 -38.90 -9.84
C ILE A 207 -10.31 -39.60 -10.79
N TYR A 208 -10.59 -40.84 -11.17
CA TYR A 208 -9.72 -41.57 -12.10
C TYR A 208 -9.94 -41.14 -13.55
N ASP A 209 -8.86 -40.70 -14.20
CA ASP A 209 -8.78 -40.39 -15.63
C ASP A 209 -7.71 -41.30 -16.27
N PRO A 210 -8.09 -42.25 -17.15
CA PRO A 210 -7.15 -43.18 -17.78
C PRO A 210 -6.12 -42.46 -18.67
N THR A 211 -6.40 -41.24 -19.16
CA THR A 211 -5.43 -40.45 -19.94
C THR A 211 -4.27 -39.94 -19.08
N GLN A 212 -4.49 -39.82 -17.76
CA GLN A 212 -3.47 -39.42 -16.77
C GLN A 212 -2.77 -40.63 -16.14
N SER A 213 -3.06 -41.86 -16.55
CA SER A 213 -2.55 -43.10 -15.94
C SER A 213 -1.02 -43.19 -15.88
N ALA A 214 -0.34 -42.66 -16.89
CA ALA A 214 1.12 -42.60 -16.97
C ALA A 214 1.75 -41.42 -16.19
N ILE A 215 0.96 -40.58 -15.52
CA ILE A 215 1.41 -39.38 -14.82
C ILE A 215 1.31 -39.57 -13.31
N ASN A 216 2.40 -39.28 -12.62
CA ASN A 216 2.46 -39.18 -11.17
C ASN A 216 3.31 -37.96 -10.80
N ASN A 217 2.69 -36.96 -10.17
CA ASN A 217 3.38 -35.76 -9.66
C ASN A 217 3.54 -35.77 -8.13
N GLY A 218 3.22 -36.91 -7.50
CA GLY A 218 3.27 -37.08 -6.06
C GLY A 218 2.19 -36.33 -5.29
N GLY A 219 1.06 -35.96 -5.91
CA GLY A 219 -0.06 -35.38 -5.16
C GLY A 219 -1.34 -35.12 -5.96
N THR A 220 -1.35 -34.11 -6.83
CA THR A 220 -2.57 -33.75 -7.61
C THR A 220 -2.88 -34.72 -8.74
N ILE A 221 -1.91 -35.53 -9.17
CA ILE A 221 -2.11 -36.67 -10.07
C ILE A 221 -1.27 -37.86 -9.58
N LEU A 222 -1.91 -39.00 -9.35
CA LEU A 222 -1.33 -40.23 -8.82
C LEU A 222 -1.74 -41.43 -9.68
N ASN A 223 -0.94 -41.80 -10.67
CA ASN A 223 -1.14 -43.00 -11.52
C ASN A 223 -2.56 -43.05 -12.14
N GLY A 224 -3.05 -41.92 -12.65
CA GLY A 224 -4.40 -41.73 -13.22
C GLY A 224 -5.43 -41.13 -12.25
N TRP A 225 -5.21 -41.18 -10.94
CA TRP A 225 -6.08 -40.52 -9.97
C TRP A 225 -5.79 -39.02 -9.88
N VAL A 226 -6.73 -38.20 -10.33
CA VAL A 226 -6.64 -36.73 -10.33
C VAL A 226 -7.36 -36.14 -9.12
N LEU A 227 -6.65 -35.37 -8.30
CA LEU A 227 -7.24 -34.63 -7.18
C LEU A 227 -8.18 -33.54 -7.72
N LYS A 228 -9.39 -33.49 -7.16
CA LYS A 228 -10.34 -32.38 -7.29
C LYS A 228 -10.22 -31.47 -6.04
N PRO A 229 -9.36 -30.44 -6.06
CA PRO A 229 -9.14 -29.59 -4.88
C PRO A 229 -10.39 -28.78 -4.54
N GLU A 230 -10.68 -28.67 -3.24
CA GLU A 230 -11.78 -27.85 -2.75
C GLU A 230 -11.42 -26.36 -2.85
N ASN A 231 -12.34 -25.56 -3.42
CA ASN A 231 -12.14 -24.12 -3.64
C ASN A 231 -10.79 -23.80 -4.34
N ASP A 232 -10.41 -24.62 -5.32
CA ASP A 232 -9.13 -24.54 -6.05
C ASP A 232 -7.89 -24.42 -5.16
N THR A 233 -7.96 -24.97 -3.95
CA THR A 233 -6.90 -24.91 -2.94
C THR A 233 -6.16 -26.24 -2.83
N ILE A 234 -4.85 -26.22 -3.05
CA ILE A 234 -3.94 -27.32 -2.74
C ILE A 234 -3.09 -27.00 -1.51
N THR A 235 -2.58 -28.03 -0.84
CA THR A 235 -1.74 -27.92 0.35
C THR A 235 -0.53 -28.83 0.22
N PRO A 236 0.61 -28.55 0.88
CA PRO A 236 1.75 -29.48 0.89
C PRO A 236 1.43 -30.85 1.48
N TYR A 237 0.37 -30.97 2.30
CA TYR A 237 -0.12 -32.26 2.77
C TYR A 237 -0.61 -33.15 1.62
N HIS A 238 -1.22 -32.59 0.57
CA HIS A 238 -1.61 -33.35 -0.64
C HIS A 238 -0.38 -33.92 -1.39
N PHE A 239 0.84 -33.53 -1.00
CA PHE A 239 2.11 -34.01 -1.59
C PHE A 239 2.98 -34.79 -0.60
N GLY A 240 2.41 -35.17 0.55
CA GLY A 240 3.08 -35.99 1.55
C GLY A 240 3.89 -35.23 2.59
N TRP A 241 3.64 -33.93 2.81
CA TRP A 241 4.20 -33.23 3.97
C TRP A 241 3.83 -33.96 5.27
N SER A 242 4.83 -34.38 6.03
CA SER A 242 4.70 -35.23 7.21
C SER A 242 4.90 -34.51 8.53
N GLY A 243 5.71 -33.43 8.53
CA GLY A 243 6.17 -32.72 9.72
C GLY A 243 7.20 -33.51 10.53
N THR A 244 7.83 -34.52 9.93
CA THR A 244 8.66 -35.53 10.64
C THR A 244 9.97 -35.88 9.94
N ASN A 245 10.17 -35.47 8.68
CA ASN A 245 11.41 -35.73 7.95
C ASN A 245 11.66 -34.59 6.97
N LEU A 246 12.52 -33.65 7.36
CA LEU A 246 12.80 -32.43 6.62
C LEU A 246 13.15 -32.68 5.14
N ALA A 247 13.91 -33.73 4.81
CA ALA A 247 14.28 -34.02 3.42
C ALA A 247 13.09 -34.49 2.57
N GLN A 248 12.16 -35.26 3.15
CA GLN A 248 10.92 -35.68 2.48
C GLN A 248 9.92 -34.52 2.42
N ASP A 249 9.84 -33.74 3.50
CA ASP A 249 8.97 -32.58 3.62
C ASP A 249 9.36 -31.50 2.58
N MET A 250 10.65 -31.20 2.39
CA MET A 250 11.15 -30.30 1.32
C MET A 250 10.73 -30.74 -0.08
N ASP A 251 10.78 -32.04 -0.38
CA ASP A 251 10.36 -32.58 -1.68
C ASP A 251 8.84 -32.42 -1.89
N ALA A 252 8.03 -32.69 -0.85
CA ALA A 252 6.59 -32.45 -0.85
C ALA A 252 6.24 -30.96 -1.07
N PHE A 253 6.95 -30.05 -0.38
CA PHE A 253 6.75 -28.61 -0.52
C PHE A 253 7.01 -28.12 -1.96
N GLN A 254 8.13 -28.50 -2.59
CA GLN A 254 8.41 -28.05 -3.96
C GLN A 254 7.51 -28.74 -5.00
N LYS A 255 7.14 -30.02 -4.82
CA LYS A 255 6.13 -30.69 -5.67
C LYS A 255 4.80 -29.92 -5.66
N CYS A 256 4.37 -29.43 -4.50
CA CYS A 256 3.16 -28.59 -4.39
C CYS A 256 3.27 -27.28 -5.21
N PHE A 257 4.45 -26.67 -5.27
CA PHE A 257 4.72 -25.44 -6.04
C PHE A 257 4.86 -25.70 -7.55
N ASP A 258 5.45 -26.84 -7.93
CA ASP A 258 5.59 -27.24 -9.33
C ASP A 258 4.22 -27.65 -9.92
N ALA A 259 3.40 -28.38 -9.15
CA ALA A 259 2.13 -28.95 -9.61
C ALA A 259 0.91 -28.00 -9.57
N VAL A 260 1.00 -26.82 -8.95
CA VAL A 260 -0.10 -25.84 -8.90
C VAL A 260 -0.52 -25.38 -10.31
N LYS A 261 -1.82 -25.31 -10.58
CA LYS A 261 -2.35 -24.77 -11.84
C LYS A 261 -2.57 -23.26 -11.73
N ASN A 262 -2.63 -22.56 -12.86
CA ASN A 262 -2.89 -21.11 -12.87
C ASN A 262 -4.26 -20.80 -12.22
N GLY A 263 -4.34 -19.70 -11.47
CA GLY A 263 -5.53 -19.31 -10.70
C GLY A 263 -5.76 -20.06 -9.37
N GLN A 264 -5.01 -21.13 -9.09
CA GLN A 264 -5.18 -21.92 -7.87
C GLN A 264 -4.49 -21.30 -6.64
N THR A 265 -4.90 -21.75 -5.45
CA THR A 265 -4.29 -21.36 -4.18
C THR A 265 -3.40 -22.48 -3.63
N ILE A 266 -2.16 -22.16 -3.26
CA ILE A 266 -1.35 -22.98 -2.34
C ILE A 266 -1.63 -22.48 -0.93
N ARG A 267 -2.05 -23.36 -0.01
CA ARG A 267 -2.34 -22.99 1.38
C ARG A 267 -1.49 -23.75 2.38
N PHE A 268 -0.83 -22.99 3.25
CA PHE A 268 -0.21 -23.50 4.46
C PHE A 268 -1.21 -23.36 5.62
N TRP A 269 -1.27 -24.38 6.47
CA TRP A 269 -2.18 -24.45 7.62
C TRP A 269 -1.46 -24.46 8.97
N HIS A 270 -0.20 -24.89 8.98
CA HIS A 270 0.64 -25.01 10.17
C HIS A 270 2.04 -24.48 9.86
N THR A 271 2.80 -24.18 10.92
CA THR A 271 4.21 -23.79 10.84
C THR A 271 5.05 -24.83 10.09
N ALA A 272 5.99 -24.39 9.25
CA ALA A 272 6.83 -25.24 8.43
C ALA A 272 8.31 -24.87 8.56
N HIS A 273 9.17 -25.85 8.89
CA HIS A 273 10.61 -25.73 8.73
C HIS A 273 10.98 -26.01 7.28
N LEU A 274 11.68 -25.09 6.64
CA LEU A 274 12.21 -25.21 5.29
C LEU A 274 13.71 -24.98 5.23
N GLU A 275 14.37 -25.68 4.30
CA GLU A 275 15.81 -25.56 4.04
C GLU A 275 16.13 -25.58 2.53
N LYS A 276 17.41 -25.42 2.18
CA LYS A 276 17.89 -25.33 0.79
C LYS A 276 17.51 -26.57 -0.04
N GLN A 277 16.90 -26.34 -1.20
CA GLN A 277 16.52 -27.38 -2.17
C GLN A 277 17.73 -27.88 -3.00
N ILE A 278 18.68 -28.57 -2.34
CA ILE A 278 19.92 -29.06 -2.97
C ILE A 278 19.60 -29.91 -4.23
N ASN A 279 20.29 -29.60 -5.34
CA ASN A 279 20.14 -30.23 -6.65
C ASN A 279 18.75 -30.13 -7.34
N LYS A 280 17.80 -29.34 -6.81
CA LYS A 280 16.57 -28.97 -7.54
C LYS A 280 16.82 -27.78 -8.47
N HIS A 281 16.05 -27.68 -9.58
CA HIS A 281 16.06 -26.53 -10.50
C HIS A 281 17.48 -26.04 -10.91
N THR A 282 18.40 -26.99 -11.10
CA THR A 282 19.81 -26.74 -11.45
C THR A 282 19.97 -26.15 -12.86
N ASP A 283 18.91 -26.19 -13.68
CA ASP A 283 18.80 -25.53 -14.98
C ASP A 283 18.85 -24.00 -14.90
N ILE A 284 18.47 -23.42 -13.75
CA ILE A 284 18.49 -21.97 -13.51
C ILE A 284 19.34 -21.54 -12.32
N TYR A 285 19.47 -22.38 -11.28
CA TYR A 285 20.30 -22.08 -10.09
C TYR A 285 21.71 -22.67 -10.16
N GLY A 286 22.01 -23.46 -11.20
CA GLY A 286 23.29 -24.15 -11.36
C GLY A 286 23.48 -25.35 -10.42
N THR A 287 24.56 -26.09 -10.65
CA THR A 287 24.97 -27.24 -9.83
C THR A 287 25.91 -26.81 -8.69
N GLU A 288 26.18 -27.75 -7.77
CA GLU A 288 27.24 -27.60 -6.77
C GLU A 288 28.64 -27.50 -7.43
N GLY A 289 29.62 -26.92 -6.72
CA GLY A 289 31.05 -27.02 -7.05
C GLY A 289 31.54 -26.28 -8.31
N ARG A 290 30.81 -25.27 -8.80
CA ARG A 290 31.20 -24.44 -9.96
C ARG A 290 32.22 -23.38 -9.54
N SER A 291 33.01 -22.83 -10.46
CA SER A 291 34.00 -21.77 -10.16
C SER A 291 33.60 -20.41 -10.73
N LEU A 292 33.80 -19.35 -9.96
CA LEU A 292 33.63 -17.96 -10.40
C LEU A 292 34.76 -17.10 -9.84
N GLY A 293 35.73 -16.74 -10.69
CA GLY A 293 36.94 -16.05 -10.25
C GLY A 293 37.77 -16.95 -9.33
N ARG A 294 37.98 -16.53 -8.07
CA ARG A 294 38.63 -17.36 -7.04
C ARG A 294 37.65 -18.18 -6.18
N LEU A 295 36.34 -17.96 -6.36
CA LEU A 295 35.29 -18.44 -5.48
C LEU A 295 34.67 -19.74 -6.01
N THR A 296 34.32 -20.64 -5.11
CA THR A 296 33.45 -21.78 -5.42
C THR A 296 31.99 -21.35 -5.25
N LEU A 297 31.16 -21.68 -6.24
CA LEU A 297 29.72 -21.52 -6.22
C LEU A 297 29.02 -22.88 -6.16
N ASN A 298 28.14 -23.02 -5.18
CA ASN A 298 27.18 -24.09 -5.11
C ASN A 298 25.92 -23.75 -5.95
N GLY A 299 24.83 -24.49 -5.83
CA GLY A 299 23.54 -24.08 -6.39
C GLY A 299 22.97 -22.84 -5.67
N GLY A 300 22.17 -22.03 -6.36
CA GLY A 300 21.53 -20.82 -5.82
C GLY A 300 20.10 -20.99 -5.29
N GLN A 301 19.67 -22.21 -4.94
CA GLN A 301 18.26 -22.48 -4.68
C GLN A 301 17.73 -21.79 -3.41
N PRO A 302 16.57 -21.11 -3.46
CA PRO A 302 15.80 -20.78 -2.27
C PRO A 302 15.21 -22.06 -1.62
N CYS A 303 14.51 -21.91 -0.52
CA CYS A 303 13.69 -22.99 0.06
C CYS A 303 12.51 -23.37 -0.86
N LEU A 304 11.94 -22.39 -1.57
CA LEU A 304 10.80 -22.53 -2.49
C LEU A 304 10.96 -21.66 -3.73
N ILE A 305 10.59 -22.20 -4.89
CA ILE A 305 10.42 -21.42 -6.13
C ILE A 305 9.01 -21.60 -6.70
N LEU A 306 8.36 -20.48 -7.03
CA LEU A 306 7.21 -20.44 -7.94
C LEU A 306 7.68 -19.90 -9.31
N ARG A 307 7.54 -20.70 -10.38
CA ARG A 307 8.09 -20.39 -11.71
C ARG A 307 7.02 -20.40 -12.80
N ASN A 308 6.98 -19.35 -13.62
CA ASN A 308 6.12 -19.21 -14.81
C ASN A 308 4.60 -19.39 -14.54
N LYS A 309 4.12 -19.15 -13.31
CA LYS A 309 2.70 -19.28 -12.94
C LYS A 309 1.93 -17.97 -13.15
N VAL A 310 0.62 -18.08 -13.29
CA VAL A 310 -0.32 -16.96 -13.50
C VAL A 310 -1.47 -17.02 -12.49
N ASP A 311 -1.80 -15.89 -11.86
CA ASP A 311 -2.91 -15.74 -10.88
C ASP A 311 -2.87 -16.68 -9.65
N VAL A 312 -1.73 -17.33 -9.37
CA VAL A 312 -1.59 -18.24 -8.22
C VAL A 312 -1.47 -17.47 -6.90
N THR A 313 -2.22 -17.88 -5.88
CA THR A 313 -2.15 -17.31 -4.53
C THR A 313 -1.43 -18.26 -3.57
N ILE A 314 -0.32 -17.81 -2.98
CA ILE A 314 0.33 -18.46 -1.84
C ILE A 314 -0.27 -17.84 -0.57
N ASN A 315 -1.16 -18.58 0.08
CA ASN A 315 -1.86 -18.18 1.29
C ASN A 315 -1.22 -18.84 2.51
N LEU A 316 -0.48 -18.08 3.29
CA LEU A 316 0.17 -18.58 4.51
C LEU A 316 -0.80 -18.64 5.70
N ALA A 317 -2.02 -18.10 5.56
CA ALA A 317 -3.06 -18.04 6.59
C ALA A 317 -2.58 -17.44 7.92
N SER A 318 -2.12 -18.28 8.86
CA SER A 318 -1.50 -17.90 10.13
C SER A 318 -0.27 -18.77 10.45
N ALA A 319 0.30 -19.41 9.43
CA ALA A 319 1.50 -20.21 9.54
C ALA A 319 2.77 -19.34 9.55
N GLU A 320 3.76 -19.80 10.28
CA GLU A 320 5.14 -19.32 10.25
C GLU A 320 5.95 -20.28 9.37
N ILE A 321 6.57 -19.78 8.31
CA ILE A 321 7.51 -20.55 7.48
C ILE A 321 8.92 -20.09 7.84
N TYR A 322 9.75 -20.99 8.37
CA TYR A 322 11.06 -20.64 8.91
C TYR A 322 12.19 -21.51 8.34
N THR A 323 13.40 -20.97 8.33
CA THR A 323 14.66 -21.69 8.08
C THR A 323 15.59 -21.46 9.27
N GLU A 324 16.42 -22.45 9.58
CA GLU A 324 17.42 -22.34 10.64
C GLU A 324 18.80 -22.00 10.07
N THR A 325 19.02 -22.24 8.78
CA THR A 325 20.26 -21.88 8.08
C THR A 325 20.32 -20.37 7.83
N ALA A 326 21.34 -19.68 8.37
CA ALA A 326 21.58 -18.29 8.00
C ALA A 326 22.00 -18.18 6.52
N SER A 327 21.91 -16.99 5.92
CA SER A 327 22.17 -16.82 4.48
C SER A 327 21.34 -17.71 3.54
N GLN A 328 20.21 -18.29 3.98
CA GLN A 328 19.27 -19.03 3.12
C GLN A 328 18.03 -18.18 2.81
N GLY A 329 17.63 -18.13 1.52
CA GLY A 329 16.49 -17.36 1.05
C GLY A 329 15.23 -18.22 0.97
N MET A 330 14.06 -17.64 1.24
CA MET A 330 12.83 -18.42 1.46
C MET A 330 12.04 -18.67 0.17
N LEU A 331 11.63 -17.61 -0.55
CA LEU A 331 10.72 -17.74 -1.71
C LEU A 331 11.14 -16.86 -2.90
N ASP A 332 11.46 -17.49 -4.04
CA ASP A 332 11.60 -16.81 -5.33
C ASP A 332 10.31 -16.91 -6.17
N LEU A 333 9.82 -15.77 -6.67
CA LEU A 333 8.76 -15.67 -7.68
C LEU A 333 9.37 -15.37 -9.05
N VAL A 334 9.65 -16.41 -9.84
CA VAL A 334 10.37 -16.33 -11.12
C VAL A 334 9.41 -16.24 -12.30
N LYS A 335 9.45 -15.10 -13.01
CA LYS A 335 8.63 -14.79 -14.20
C LYS A 335 7.11 -15.02 -14.01
N CYS A 336 6.63 -14.94 -12.76
CA CYS A 336 5.22 -15.09 -12.42
C CYS A 336 4.39 -13.84 -12.76
N VAL A 337 3.09 -14.03 -13.01
CA VAL A 337 2.16 -12.94 -13.41
C VAL A 337 0.95 -12.92 -12.48
N ARG A 338 0.68 -11.76 -11.85
CA ARG A 338 -0.44 -11.51 -10.92
C ARG A 338 -0.52 -12.50 -9.74
N CYS A 339 0.57 -13.21 -9.46
CA CYS A 339 0.65 -14.15 -8.34
C CYS A 339 0.77 -13.38 -7.02
N LYS A 340 0.26 -13.96 -5.94
CA LYS A 340 0.13 -13.27 -4.65
C LYS A 340 0.79 -14.07 -3.53
N VAL A 341 1.41 -13.39 -2.58
CA VAL A 341 1.78 -13.94 -1.27
C VAL A 341 0.99 -13.20 -0.22
N VAL A 342 0.22 -13.92 0.61
CA VAL A 342 -0.72 -13.29 1.55
C VAL A 342 -0.67 -13.92 2.94
N LYS A 343 -0.73 -13.05 3.97
CA LYS A 343 -0.76 -13.39 5.40
C LYS A 343 0.48 -14.16 5.88
N GLY A 344 0.40 -14.69 7.11
CA GLY A 344 1.45 -15.48 7.78
C GLY A 344 2.79 -14.75 7.95
N ALA A 345 3.80 -15.52 8.34
CA ALA A 345 5.16 -15.02 8.56
C ALA A 345 6.21 -15.82 7.75
N LEU A 346 7.25 -15.15 7.26
CA LEU A 346 8.47 -15.76 6.71
C LEU A 346 9.66 -15.40 7.61
N VAL A 347 10.42 -16.39 8.07
CA VAL A 347 11.43 -16.23 9.13
C VAL A 347 12.79 -16.77 8.67
N GLY A 348 13.79 -15.89 8.67
CA GLY A 348 15.17 -16.19 8.27
C GLY A 348 16.06 -16.69 9.42
N GLY A 349 17.08 -17.47 9.05
CA GLY A 349 17.93 -18.20 10.00
C GLY A 349 18.80 -17.37 10.96
N ASN A 350 18.80 -16.03 10.91
CA ASN A 350 19.45 -15.24 11.96
C ASN A 350 18.54 -15.06 13.20
N TYR A 351 17.26 -15.40 13.11
CA TYR A 351 16.38 -15.49 14.28
C TYR A 351 16.48 -16.87 14.94
N ILE A 352 16.76 -16.88 16.25
CA ILE A 352 16.79 -18.10 17.08
C ILE A 352 15.45 -18.19 17.80
N ARG A 353 14.65 -19.20 17.45
CA ARG A 353 13.23 -19.29 17.84
C ARG A 353 13.06 -19.64 19.32
N GLU A 354 14.06 -20.30 19.89
CA GLU A 354 14.14 -20.80 21.27
C GLU A 354 14.42 -19.66 22.27
N THR A 355 15.35 -18.76 21.91
CA THR A 355 15.76 -17.62 22.75
C THR A 355 15.11 -16.30 22.34
N LYS A 356 14.51 -16.25 21.15
CA LYS A 356 13.97 -15.05 20.48
C LYS A 356 15.03 -13.97 20.20
N GLU A 357 16.27 -14.40 20.00
CA GLU A 357 17.41 -13.53 19.70
C GLU A 357 17.66 -13.41 18.20
N TYR A 358 18.10 -12.24 17.75
CA TYR A 358 18.66 -12.02 16.41
C TYR A 358 20.18 -12.08 16.49
N LYS A 359 20.79 -13.13 15.92
CA LYS A 359 22.25 -13.32 15.91
C LYS A 359 22.81 -13.23 14.51
N PHE A 360 23.17 -12.01 14.13
CA PHE A 360 24.18 -11.76 13.10
C PHE A 360 25.58 -11.93 13.72
N PRO A 361 26.64 -12.15 12.93
CA PRO A 361 28.00 -11.87 13.34
C PRO A 361 28.14 -10.47 13.97
N PRO A 362 29.02 -10.29 14.96
CA PRO A 362 29.20 -8.99 15.61
C PRO A 362 29.72 -7.92 14.64
N ILE A 363 29.75 -6.68 15.13
CA ILE A 363 30.46 -5.56 14.48
C ILE A 363 31.96 -5.66 14.79
N ASP A 364 32.80 -5.23 13.83
CA ASP A 364 34.26 -5.16 13.88
C ASP A 364 34.87 -4.16 14.88
N GLY A 365 34.20 -3.94 16.01
CA GLY A 365 34.55 -2.93 17.00
C GLY A 365 34.15 -1.53 16.54
N THR A 366 35.01 -0.85 15.79
CA THR A 366 34.88 0.61 15.58
C THR A 366 34.24 1.02 14.25
N THR A 367 34.17 0.15 13.24
CA THR A 367 33.79 0.61 11.90
C THR A 367 32.30 0.55 11.65
N GLY A 368 31.59 -0.41 12.25
CA GLY A 368 30.14 -0.55 12.14
C GLY A 368 29.67 -1.64 11.18
N HIS A 369 30.61 -2.38 10.59
CA HIS A 369 30.36 -3.46 9.64
C HIS A 369 30.37 -4.83 10.33
N ALA A 370 29.46 -5.72 9.91
CA ALA A 370 29.39 -7.13 10.30
C ALA A 370 29.48 -8.04 9.05
N GLU A 371 28.39 -8.70 8.60
CA GLU A 371 28.35 -9.57 7.40
C GLU A 371 28.61 -8.87 6.06
N LYS A 372 28.78 -7.55 6.07
CA LYS A 372 29.05 -6.73 4.89
C LYS A 372 30.05 -5.65 5.26
N GLY A 373 31.18 -5.63 4.55
CA GLY A 373 32.19 -4.59 4.64
C GLY A 373 33.25 -4.71 3.53
N ALA A 374 34.42 -4.14 3.77
CA ALA A 374 35.52 -4.02 2.80
C ALA A 374 36.71 -4.93 3.16
N LEU A 375 37.85 -4.76 2.47
CA LEU A 375 39.09 -5.52 2.70
C LEU A 375 39.50 -5.60 4.20
N ASN A 376 39.23 -4.53 4.93
CA ASN A 376 39.64 -4.30 6.32
C ASN A 376 38.47 -3.91 7.24
N THR A 377 37.21 -4.12 6.84
CA THR A 377 36.02 -3.87 7.67
C THR A 377 35.00 -5.00 7.50
N GLY A 378 34.38 -5.48 8.59
CA GLY A 378 33.42 -6.60 8.56
C GLY A 378 33.87 -7.80 7.73
N PHE A 379 32.93 -8.55 7.14
CA PHE A 379 33.18 -9.52 6.07
C PHE A 379 33.49 -8.79 4.76
N ASN A 380 34.61 -9.11 4.12
CA ASN A 380 35.02 -8.49 2.85
C ASN A 380 34.04 -8.85 1.72
N THR A 381 33.17 -7.92 1.33
CA THR A 381 32.25 -8.07 0.19
C THR A 381 32.72 -7.36 -1.08
N THR A 382 33.67 -6.42 -0.97
CA THR A 382 33.98 -5.47 -2.06
C THR A 382 35.21 -5.80 -2.90
N VAL A 383 36.16 -6.58 -2.37
CA VAL A 383 37.34 -7.04 -3.13
C VAL A 383 37.52 -8.56 -3.12
N LEU A 384 36.47 -9.30 -2.78
CA LEU A 384 36.27 -10.62 -3.40
C LEU A 384 36.05 -10.42 -4.90
N SER A 385 36.67 -11.28 -5.72
CA SER A 385 36.60 -11.18 -7.17
C SER A 385 35.88 -12.39 -7.75
N PRO A 386 34.68 -12.22 -8.34
CA PRO A 386 33.93 -10.97 -8.52
C PRO A 386 33.13 -10.53 -7.27
N ASP A 387 32.58 -9.31 -7.33
CA ASP A 387 31.59 -8.74 -6.40
C ASP A 387 30.44 -9.74 -6.12
N ILE A 388 30.36 -10.18 -4.85
CA ILE A 388 29.37 -11.17 -4.39
C ILE A 388 28.02 -10.53 -4.02
N GLY A 389 27.89 -9.19 -4.01
CA GLY A 389 26.67 -8.50 -3.59
C GLY A 389 25.46 -8.76 -4.50
N GLY A 390 25.69 -9.30 -5.70
CA GLY A 390 24.66 -9.81 -6.61
C GLY A 390 24.45 -11.32 -6.60
N ILE A 391 25.08 -12.06 -5.67
CA ILE A 391 24.96 -13.51 -5.47
C ILE A 391 24.14 -13.78 -4.20
N SER A 392 23.49 -14.94 -4.10
CA SER A 392 22.41 -15.16 -3.12
C SER A 392 22.17 -16.63 -2.79
N ASN A 393 21.33 -16.90 -1.78
CA ASN A 393 20.79 -18.22 -1.46
C ASN A 393 21.89 -19.27 -1.18
N ASN A 394 22.76 -18.96 -0.21
CA ASN A 394 23.78 -19.87 0.32
C ASN A 394 24.66 -20.49 -0.79
N MET A 395 25.06 -19.68 -1.79
CA MET A 395 25.71 -20.12 -3.03
C MET A 395 27.23 -19.97 -3.01
N VAL A 396 27.76 -18.81 -2.65
CA VAL A 396 29.22 -18.61 -2.53
C VAL A 396 29.72 -19.40 -1.32
N VAL A 397 30.72 -20.26 -1.50
CA VAL A 397 31.38 -20.96 -0.38
C VAL A 397 32.41 -20.03 0.25
N THR A 398 32.09 -19.47 1.42
CA THR A 398 32.88 -18.45 2.12
C THR A 398 33.49 -18.92 3.45
N GLN A 399 33.18 -20.13 3.91
CA GLN A 399 33.69 -20.69 5.17
C GLN A 399 35.22 -20.72 5.35
N ASN A 400 35.96 -20.71 4.23
CA ASN A 400 37.42 -20.71 4.20
C ASN A 400 38.03 -19.32 3.92
N GLU A 401 37.21 -18.26 3.80
CA GLU A 401 37.70 -16.90 3.56
C GLU A 401 38.41 -16.34 4.80
N THR A 402 39.49 -15.60 4.54
CA THR A 402 40.43 -15.03 5.52
C THR A 402 40.54 -13.51 5.39
N SER A 403 39.59 -12.87 4.70
CA SER A 403 39.62 -11.43 4.40
C SER A 403 38.44 -10.68 5.04
N GLY A 404 38.69 -9.46 5.51
CA GLY A 404 37.75 -8.67 6.30
C GLY A 404 38.41 -7.98 7.51
N GLY A 405 37.65 -7.16 8.20
CA GLY A 405 38.08 -6.36 9.35
C GLY A 405 37.99 -7.07 10.69
N TYR A 406 38.83 -8.07 10.94
CA TYR A 406 38.87 -8.76 12.24
C TYR A 406 40.29 -9.09 12.73
N GLY A 407 41.31 -8.46 12.14
CA GLY A 407 42.72 -8.69 12.50
C GLY A 407 43.22 -10.13 12.26
N GLY A 408 42.44 -10.97 11.57
CA GLY A 408 42.71 -12.40 11.40
C GLY A 408 42.06 -13.32 12.45
N ALA A 409 41.24 -12.79 13.37
CA ALA A 409 40.49 -13.54 14.38
C ALA A 409 38.97 -13.33 14.16
N PHE A 410 38.41 -14.06 13.19
CA PHE A 410 37.04 -13.90 12.72
C PHE A 410 36.03 -14.57 13.65
N PRO A 411 34.89 -13.91 13.97
CA PRO A 411 33.92 -14.40 14.94
C PRO A 411 33.18 -15.65 14.43
N GLN A 412 32.93 -16.60 15.33
CA GLN A 412 32.19 -17.83 15.07
C GLN A 412 30.82 -17.81 15.77
N PHE A 413 29.87 -18.63 15.31
CA PHE A 413 28.49 -18.62 15.82
C PHE A 413 28.36 -19.01 17.31
N ASP A 414 29.30 -19.80 17.82
CA ASP A 414 29.39 -20.17 19.24
C ASP A 414 29.99 -19.07 20.15
N GLY A 415 30.38 -17.93 19.57
CA GLY A 415 31.03 -16.82 20.27
C GLY A 415 32.56 -16.92 20.35
N THR A 416 33.18 -17.94 19.75
CA THR A 416 34.64 -18.04 19.64
C THR A 416 35.19 -17.26 18.44
N THR A 417 36.50 -17.35 18.19
CA THR A 417 37.15 -16.75 17.01
C THR A 417 38.10 -17.74 16.34
N ALA A 418 38.13 -17.76 15.01
CA ALA A 418 39.00 -18.61 14.20
C ALA A 418 39.78 -17.81 13.14
N SER A 419 40.72 -18.45 12.44
CA SER A 419 41.50 -17.84 11.36
C SER A 419 40.75 -17.74 10.02
N THR A 420 39.56 -18.34 9.90
CA THR A 420 38.62 -18.19 8.78
C THR A 420 37.23 -17.83 9.29
N TRP A 421 36.36 -17.36 8.40
CA TRP A 421 34.99 -16.95 8.74
C TRP A 421 34.04 -18.08 9.17
N GLY A 422 34.29 -19.33 8.78
CA GLY A 422 33.43 -20.46 9.15
C GLY A 422 32.01 -20.38 8.57
N THR A 423 31.06 -21.10 9.17
CA THR A 423 29.63 -21.02 8.79
C THR A 423 28.80 -20.52 9.96
N TRP A 424 27.73 -19.80 9.63
CA TRP A 424 26.81 -19.22 10.61
C TRP A 424 25.51 -20.01 10.59
N ARG A 425 25.28 -20.87 11.60
CA ARG A 425 24.21 -21.91 11.57
C ARG A 425 24.21 -22.73 10.27
N GLY A 426 25.38 -23.13 9.77
CA GLY A 426 25.51 -23.84 8.47
C GLY A 426 25.41 -22.95 7.22
N GLY A 427 25.11 -21.66 7.38
CA GLY A 427 25.07 -20.66 6.33
C GLY A 427 26.44 -20.12 5.93
N GLN A 428 26.63 -19.86 4.64
CA GLN A 428 27.82 -19.21 4.10
C GLN A 428 27.68 -17.68 4.20
N LEU A 429 28.51 -17.05 5.02
CA LEU A 429 28.51 -15.60 5.27
C LEU A 429 28.75 -14.78 3.98
N GLY A 430 28.23 -13.54 3.94
CA GLY A 430 28.36 -12.63 2.81
C GLY A 430 27.43 -12.89 1.61
N ASN A 431 26.72 -14.02 1.56
CA ASN A 431 25.63 -14.24 0.60
C ASN A 431 24.39 -13.45 1.04
N HIS A 432 23.80 -12.64 0.15
CA HIS A 432 22.52 -11.98 0.43
C HIS A 432 21.34 -12.93 0.21
N SER A 433 20.53 -13.14 1.24
CA SER A 433 19.34 -14.00 1.13
C SER A 433 18.11 -13.36 1.75
N ASP A 434 17.00 -13.38 1.01
CA ASP A 434 15.80 -12.59 1.31
C ASP A 434 14.59 -13.47 1.65
N GLY A 435 13.58 -12.87 2.28
CA GLY A 435 12.30 -13.53 2.54
C GLY A 435 11.51 -13.81 1.26
N ILE A 436 11.20 -12.77 0.49
CA ILE A 436 10.55 -12.92 -0.83
C ILE A 436 11.34 -12.17 -1.89
N ARG A 437 11.71 -12.85 -2.98
CA ARG A 437 12.34 -12.23 -4.15
C ARG A 437 11.42 -12.31 -5.37
N VAL A 438 11.22 -11.19 -6.07
CA VAL A 438 10.38 -11.13 -7.29
C VAL A 438 11.26 -10.87 -8.51
N ILE A 439 11.28 -11.81 -9.45
CA ILE A 439 12.22 -11.84 -10.58
C ILE A 439 11.45 -11.79 -11.89
N GLY A 440 11.47 -10.63 -12.54
CA GLY A 440 10.70 -10.38 -13.76
C GLY A 440 9.19 -10.48 -13.53
N GLY A 441 8.45 -10.88 -14.58
CA GLY A 441 7.00 -11.03 -14.50
C GLY A 441 6.24 -9.71 -14.45
N TYR A 442 4.97 -9.75 -14.02
CA TYR A 442 4.09 -8.58 -13.99
C TYR A 442 2.99 -8.67 -12.92
N GLY A 443 2.76 -7.59 -12.18
CA GLY A 443 1.57 -7.39 -11.35
C GLY A 443 1.48 -8.26 -10.08
N ASN A 444 2.59 -8.85 -9.62
CA ASN A 444 2.61 -9.71 -8.44
C ASN A 444 2.41 -8.89 -7.14
N GLU A 445 1.77 -9.48 -6.14
CA GLU A 445 1.33 -8.77 -4.93
C GLU A 445 1.81 -9.46 -3.63
N ILE A 446 2.29 -8.71 -2.65
CA ILE A 446 2.68 -9.20 -1.32
C ILE A 446 1.84 -8.42 -0.29
N LEU A 447 0.93 -9.11 0.43
CA LEU A 447 -0.18 -8.47 1.14
C LEU A 447 -0.35 -9.00 2.58
N GLY A 448 -0.18 -8.13 3.57
CA GLY A 448 -0.49 -8.48 4.97
C GLY A 448 0.40 -9.57 5.58
N THR A 449 1.62 -9.75 5.05
CA THR A 449 2.59 -10.76 5.46
C THR A 449 3.68 -10.14 6.36
N GLU A 450 4.11 -10.90 7.36
CA GLU A 450 5.22 -10.57 8.27
C GLU A 450 6.52 -11.23 7.78
N ILE A 451 7.65 -10.52 7.80
CA ILE A 451 8.93 -11.05 7.28
C ILE A 451 10.12 -10.52 8.09
N TYR A 452 10.94 -11.42 8.66
CA TYR A 452 12.06 -11.05 9.52
C TYR A 452 13.22 -12.06 9.59
N GLY A 453 14.36 -11.67 10.17
CA GLY A 453 15.49 -12.56 10.48
C GLY A 453 16.44 -12.88 9.31
N PHE A 454 16.31 -12.21 8.17
CA PHE A 454 17.14 -12.42 6.99
C PHE A 454 18.40 -11.54 7.01
N ASN A 455 19.53 -12.04 6.48
CA ASN A 455 20.73 -11.21 6.29
C ASN A 455 20.72 -10.43 4.96
N GLY A 456 19.89 -10.84 3.99
CA GLY A 456 19.47 -9.99 2.90
C GLY A 456 18.39 -9.02 3.34
N SER A 457 17.42 -8.80 2.47
CA SER A 457 16.25 -7.95 2.73
C SER A 457 15.02 -8.78 3.10
N ALA A 458 14.00 -8.17 3.68
CA ALA A 458 12.73 -8.86 3.85
C ALA A 458 12.08 -9.17 2.48
N ILE A 459 12.10 -8.18 1.56
CA ILE A 459 11.65 -8.31 0.17
C ILE A 459 12.75 -7.80 -0.77
N ARG A 460 12.98 -8.49 -1.89
CA ARG A 460 13.92 -8.04 -2.95
C ARG A 460 13.30 -8.09 -4.35
N LEU A 461 13.55 -7.06 -5.16
CA LEU A 461 12.96 -6.91 -6.50
C LEU A 461 14.04 -6.89 -7.58
N GLY A 462 13.95 -7.82 -8.52
CA GLY A 462 14.89 -7.96 -9.63
C GLY A 462 16.14 -8.77 -9.29
N LEU A 463 17.18 -8.59 -10.11
CA LEU A 463 18.47 -9.28 -9.98
C LEU A 463 19.63 -8.40 -10.47
N LEU A 464 20.81 -8.56 -9.85
CA LEU A 464 22.08 -8.04 -10.36
C LEU A 464 22.82 -9.03 -11.27
N ARG A 465 22.71 -10.33 -10.99
CA ARG A 465 23.35 -11.44 -11.71
C ARG A 465 22.31 -12.51 -12.07
N SER A 466 22.64 -13.43 -12.97
CA SER A 466 21.80 -14.60 -13.26
C SER A 466 21.57 -15.45 -11.99
N LEU A 467 20.49 -16.25 -11.97
CA LEU A 467 20.12 -17.09 -10.81
C LEU A 467 21.18 -18.13 -10.42
N ASP A 468 22.03 -18.52 -11.36
CA ASP A 468 23.17 -19.40 -11.15
C ASP A 468 24.44 -18.65 -10.66
N GLY A 469 24.37 -17.33 -10.54
CA GLY A 469 25.46 -16.45 -10.10
C GLY A 469 26.54 -16.16 -11.13
N LEU A 470 26.59 -16.80 -12.31
CA LEU A 470 27.75 -16.67 -13.22
C LEU A 470 27.74 -15.40 -14.08
N THR A 471 26.58 -14.99 -14.61
CA THR A 471 26.47 -13.86 -15.53
C THR A 471 26.10 -12.57 -14.80
N ASN A 472 26.85 -11.50 -15.02
CA ASN A 472 26.50 -10.18 -14.48
C ASN A 472 25.59 -9.41 -15.45
N TYR A 473 24.44 -8.92 -15.00
CA TYR A 473 23.62 -8.03 -15.82
C TYR A 473 24.23 -6.61 -15.79
N PRO A 474 24.42 -5.94 -16.94
CA PRO A 474 24.98 -4.58 -16.99
C PRO A 474 24.25 -3.62 -16.05
N ARG A 475 24.94 -2.63 -15.47
CA ARG A 475 24.30 -1.62 -14.60
C ARG A 475 23.34 -0.71 -15.38
N ILE A 476 23.55 -0.57 -16.70
CA ILE A 476 22.66 0.15 -17.62
C ILE A 476 21.45 -0.73 -17.97
N SER A 477 20.32 -0.10 -18.31
CA SER A 477 19.11 -0.82 -18.73
C SER A 477 19.27 -1.38 -20.15
N THR A 478 19.13 -2.70 -20.31
CA THR A 478 19.19 -3.44 -21.58
C THR A 478 17.90 -4.27 -21.75
N SER A 479 17.79 -5.07 -22.81
CA SER A 479 16.76 -6.09 -22.98
C SER A 479 16.75 -7.08 -21.81
N GLU A 480 17.91 -7.63 -21.46
CA GLU A 480 18.08 -8.69 -20.48
C GLU A 480 17.80 -8.17 -19.07
N SER A 481 18.31 -6.98 -18.72
CA SER A 481 18.05 -6.37 -17.41
C SER A 481 16.60 -5.86 -17.26
N ARG A 482 15.84 -5.74 -18.37
CA ARG A 482 14.38 -5.52 -18.37
C ARG A 482 13.56 -6.81 -18.32
N GLU A 483 14.14 -7.99 -18.57
CA GLU A 483 13.45 -9.26 -18.33
C GLU A 483 13.43 -9.63 -16.85
N VAL A 484 14.55 -9.45 -16.15
CA VAL A 484 14.66 -9.77 -14.72
C VAL A 484 14.08 -8.70 -13.80
N ALA A 485 13.83 -7.48 -14.29
CA ALA A 485 13.15 -6.44 -13.52
C ALA A 485 11.62 -6.71 -13.45
N PRO A 486 11.05 -6.98 -12.25
CA PRO A 486 9.60 -7.05 -12.08
C PRO A 486 8.91 -5.72 -12.40
N LYS A 487 7.65 -5.83 -12.82
CA LYS A 487 6.82 -4.72 -13.31
C LYS A 487 5.48 -4.69 -12.59
N GLY A 488 5.01 -3.53 -12.12
CA GLY A 488 3.68 -3.42 -11.51
C GLY A 488 3.54 -4.12 -10.15
N THR A 489 4.65 -4.44 -9.47
CA THR A 489 4.64 -5.17 -8.20
C THR A 489 4.09 -4.31 -7.07
N LYS A 490 3.24 -4.90 -6.23
CA LYS A 490 2.60 -4.22 -5.09
C LYS A 490 2.98 -4.88 -3.77
N ILE A 491 3.30 -4.09 -2.77
CA ILE A 491 3.65 -4.51 -1.41
C ILE A 491 2.81 -3.65 -0.48
N LYS A 492 1.86 -4.26 0.25
CA LYS A 492 0.83 -3.54 1.03
C LYS A 492 0.56 -4.18 2.39
N GLY A 493 0.40 -3.36 3.42
CA GLY A 493 0.09 -3.82 4.79
C GLY A 493 1.09 -4.81 5.39
N THR A 494 2.31 -4.90 4.86
CA THR A 494 3.33 -5.85 5.32
C THR A 494 4.08 -5.34 6.54
N TYR A 495 4.59 -6.25 7.37
CA TYR A 495 5.43 -5.94 8.52
C TYR A 495 6.81 -6.56 8.32
N LEU A 496 7.83 -5.71 8.12
CA LEU A 496 9.16 -6.11 7.68
C LEU A 496 10.17 -5.68 8.74
N HIS A 497 10.72 -6.60 9.53
CA HIS A 497 11.53 -6.22 10.70
C HIS A 497 12.80 -7.07 10.90
N ASN A 498 13.77 -6.52 11.64
CA ASN A 498 15.00 -7.22 12.04
C ASN A 498 15.74 -7.96 10.90
N CYS A 499 15.91 -7.32 9.75
CA CYS A 499 16.71 -7.80 8.62
C CYS A 499 17.98 -6.95 8.45
N TYR A 500 19.10 -7.58 8.06
CA TYR A 500 20.39 -6.90 8.04
C TYR A 500 20.54 -5.90 6.88
N ILE A 501 20.15 -6.25 5.64
CA ILE A 501 20.22 -5.28 4.52
C ILE A 501 19.09 -4.26 4.63
N GLY A 502 17.83 -4.70 4.58
CA GLY A 502 16.71 -3.76 4.61
C GLY A 502 15.31 -4.37 4.44
N GLY A 503 14.28 -3.52 4.46
CA GLY A 503 12.89 -3.95 4.35
C GLY A 503 12.59 -4.39 2.91
N CYS A 504 12.62 -3.43 1.97
CA CYS A 504 12.49 -3.70 0.55
C CYS A 504 13.72 -3.18 -0.22
N HIS A 505 14.43 -4.06 -0.93
CA HIS A 505 15.54 -3.70 -1.82
C HIS A 505 15.21 -3.95 -3.29
N SER A 506 15.18 -2.91 -4.10
CA SER A 506 15.03 -3.03 -5.55
C SER A 506 16.39 -3.06 -6.23
N ASP A 507 16.87 -4.27 -6.55
CA ASP A 507 17.99 -4.41 -7.49
C ASP A 507 17.65 -3.70 -8.79
N ARG A 508 16.47 -4.04 -9.34
CA ARG A 508 15.86 -3.44 -10.54
C ARG A 508 14.35 -3.61 -10.48
N SER A 509 13.56 -2.56 -10.73
CA SER A 509 12.09 -2.67 -10.89
C SER A 509 11.48 -1.53 -11.71
N ILE A 510 10.26 -1.75 -12.19
CA ILE A 510 9.49 -0.78 -12.97
C ILE A 510 8.06 -0.69 -12.41
N ASP A 511 7.57 0.53 -12.17
CA ASP A 511 6.17 0.79 -11.76
C ASP A 511 5.81 0.01 -10.47
N THR A 512 6.63 0.17 -9.43
CA THR A 512 6.48 -0.53 -8.15
C THR A 512 5.70 0.31 -7.15
N PHE A 513 4.88 -0.35 -6.36
CA PHE A 513 4.02 0.22 -5.33
C PHE A 513 4.39 -0.40 -3.98
N PHE A 514 5.08 0.37 -3.15
CA PHE A 514 5.34 0.05 -1.74
C PHE A 514 4.49 1.03 -0.92
N ASP A 515 3.24 0.67 -0.72
CA ASP A 515 2.19 1.60 -0.28
C ASP A 515 1.09 0.93 0.56
N ASP A 516 0.14 1.71 1.05
CA ASP A 516 -0.94 1.27 1.95
C ASP A 516 -0.42 0.55 3.22
N TYR A 517 0.19 1.33 4.12
CA TYR A 517 0.50 0.94 5.52
C TYR A 517 1.47 -0.24 5.69
N ASN A 518 2.56 -0.30 4.91
CA ASN A 518 3.69 -1.15 5.32
C ASN A 518 4.40 -0.55 6.54
N ILE A 519 4.82 -1.40 7.46
CA ILE A 519 5.63 -1.04 8.64
C ILE A 519 6.99 -1.71 8.48
N VAL A 520 8.06 -0.95 8.61
CA VAL A 520 9.44 -1.42 8.46
C VAL A 520 10.29 -0.97 9.65
N GLU A 521 10.86 -1.89 10.43
CA GLU A 521 11.69 -1.52 11.59
C GLU A 521 12.92 -2.38 11.87
N ASP A 522 13.87 -1.85 12.64
CA ASP A 522 15.13 -2.52 13.02
C ASP A 522 15.94 -3.07 11.85
N MET A 523 16.06 -2.25 10.80
CA MET A 523 16.87 -2.60 9.63
C MET A 523 18.35 -2.27 9.89
N GLY A 524 19.21 -3.28 9.78
CA GLY A 524 20.64 -3.19 10.04
C GLY A 524 21.09 -4.05 11.22
N HIS A 525 22.36 -3.91 11.63
CA HIS A 525 22.88 -4.62 12.80
C HIS A 525 22.31 -4.04 14.11
N PRO A 526 21.78 -4.83 15.06
CA PRO A 526 21.12 -4.32 16.27
C PRO A 526 22.05 -3.49 17.17
N ASN A 527 23.34 -3.84 17.23
CA ASN A 527 24.34 -3.06 17.98
C ASN A 527 24.93 -1.88 17.18
N ALA A 528 24.24 -1.39 16.14
CA ALA A 528 24.69 -0.19 15.40
C ALA A 528 24.75 1.05 16.31
N SER A 529 25.68 1.96 16.02
CA SER A 529 25.90 3.16 16.81
C SER A 529 26.46 4.29 15.94
N ILE A 530 26.05 5.52 16.22
CA ILE A 530 26.58 6.74 15.60
C ILE A 530 28.06 7.01 15.95
N ALA A 531 28.60 6.30 16.94
CA ALA A 531 30.03 6.26 17.25
C ALA A 531 30.86 5.66 16.11
N HIS A 532 30.31 4.65 15.41
CA HIS A 532 31.01 3.88 14.38
C HIS A 532 31.45 4.75 13.20
N THR A 533 32.43 4.31 12.40
CA THR A 533 32.91 5.09 11.24
C THR A 533 31.94 5.04 10.05
N ASN A 534 31.17 3.96 9.89
CA ASN A 534 30.10 3.81 8.91
C ASN A 534 29.10 2.72 9.31
N VAL A 535 27.84 3.08 9.58
CA VAL A 535 26.76 2.07 9.68
C VAL A 535 26.28 1.72 8.26
N ASP A 536 26.56 0.51 7.80
CA ASP A 536 26.04 -0.06 6.55
C ASP A 536 26.01 -1.59 6.67
N PRO A 537 24.85 -2.26 6.53
CA PRO A 537 23.59 -1.79 5.97
C PRO A 537 22.52 -1.45 7.03
N GLY A 538 21.28 -1.24 6.57
CA GLY A 538 20.14 -0.86 7.41
C GLY A 538 19.23 0.14 6.70
N TYR A 539 18.48 -0.35 5.70
CA TYR A 539 17.60 0.46 4.85
C TYR A 539 16.12 0.10 5.04
N GLY A 540 15.21 1.08 5.13
CA GLY A 540 13.78 0.81 5.10
C GLY A 540 13.31 0.37 3.70
N PHE A 541 13.31 1.30 2.75
CA PHE A 541 13.20 1.04 1.31
C PHE A 541 14.51 1.43 0.62
N SER A 542 14.99 0.66 -0.36
CA SER A 542 16.23 1.01 -1.08
C SER A 542 16.25 0.50 -2.53
N THR A 543 17.13 1.06 -3.35
CA THR A 543 17.42 0.58 -4.71
C THR A 543 18.93 0.37 -4.92
N SER A 544 19.29 -0.53 -5.83
CA SER A 544 20.67 -0.67 -6.30
C SER A 544 21.03 0.40 -7.36
N ARG A 545 22.33 0.54 -7.61
CA ARG A 545 22.92 1.39 -8.68
C ARG A 545 22.67 0.86 -10.11
N SER A 546 21.66 0.03 -10.31
CA SER A 546 21.46 -0.73 -11.55
C SER A 546 20.07 -0.48 -12.12
N MET A 547 20.00 -0.07 -13.38
CA MET A 547 18.75 0.27 -14.05
C MET A 547 18.11 -0.97 -14.71
N PRO A 548 16.78 -1.02 -14.88
CA PRO A 548 15.81 0.01 -14.55
C PRO A 548 15.44 0.04 -13.06
N ASN A 549 15.36 1.24 -12.50
CA ASN A 549 14.62 1.57 -11.28
C ASN A 549 13.78 2.80 -11.66
N PHE A 550 12.49 2.63 -11.91
CA PHE A 550 11.66 3.64 -12.59
C PHE A 550 10.21 3.57 -12.15
N LYS A 551 9.55 4.73 -11.94
CA LYS A 551 8.21 4.81 -11.34
C LYS A 551 8.13 4.05 -10.02
N LEU A 552 8.89 4.51 -9.03
CA LEU A 552 8.87 3.92 -7.69
C LEU A 552 7.95 4.76 -6.81
N ASN A 553 6.86 4.16 -6.37
CA ASN A 553 5.83 4.78 -5.55
C ASN A 553 5.96 4.23 -4.12
N VAL A 554 6.47 5.05 -3.20
CA VAL A 554 6.63 4.71 -1.79
C VAL A 554 5.69 5.64 -1.01
N LYS A 555 4.51 5.13 -0.62
CA LYS A 555 3.44 5.97 -0.06
C LYS A 555 2.80 5.46 1.22
N GLY A 556 2.69 6.30 2.24
CA GLY A 556 1.87 6.00 3.42
C GLY A 556 2.41 4.85 4.28
N ASN A 557 3.74 4.72 4.35
CA ASN A 557 4.43 3.69 5.12
C ASN A 557 5.07 4.26 6.39
N THR A 558 5.39 3.39 7.34
CA THR A 558 6.17 3.73 8.53
C THR A 558 7.55 3.06 8.48
N PHE A 559 8.60 3.84 8.67
CA PHE A 559 9.99 3.39 8.75
C PHE A 559 10.57 3.83 10.10
N THR A 560 10.94 2.88 10.96
CA THR A 560 11.33 3.13 12.36
C THR A 560 12.65 2.42 12.67
N ARG A 561 13.62 3.07 13.34
CA ARG A 561 14.92 2.44 13.70
C ARG A 561 15.66 1.77 12.52
N CYS A 562 15.45 2.26 11.28
CA CYS A 562 16.20 1.82 10.11
C CYS A 562 17.59 2.48 10.14
N PHE A 563 18.60 1.77 10.67
CA PHE A 563 19.76 2.42 11.30
C PHE A 563 20.55 3.31 10.35
N ARG A 564 20.75 2.94 9.08
CA ARG A 564 21.41 3.82 8.11
C ARG A 564 20.42 4.84 7.52
N LYS A 565 19.37 4.37 6.83
CA LYS A 565 18.43 5.23 6.10
C LYS A 565 17.01 4.71 6.12
N GLY A 566 16.03 5.61 6.17
CA GLY A 566 14.63 5.25 5.95
C GLY A 566 14.38 4.87 4.49
N ILE A 567 14.82 5.70 3.56
CA ILE A 567 14.70 5.47 2.11
C ILE A 567 16.06 5.73 1.44
N ASP A 568 16.48 4.90 0.47
CA ASP A 568 17.76 5.06 -0.26
C ASP A 568 17.67 4.70 -1.75
N CYS A 569 17.43 5.68 -2.62
CA CYS A 569 17.23 5.47 -4.05
C CYS A 569 18.47 5.85 -4.88
N HIS A 570 19.30 4.86 -5.21
CA HIS A 570 20.30 4.98 -6.28
C HIS A 570 19.64 4.83 -7.67
N GLN A 571 19.93 5.77 -8.58
CA GLN A 571 19.65 5.74 -10.03
C GLN A 571 18.18 5.50 -10.43
N GLY A 572 17.50 6.50 -11.00
CA GLY A 572 16.14 6.29 -11.50
C GLY A 572 15.42 7.55 -11.95
N SER A 573 14.13 7.45 -12.22
CA SER A 573 13.27 8.63 -12.48
C SER A 573 11.80 8.31 -12.18
N GLN A 574 10.98 9.35 -12.02
CA GLN A 574 9.60 9.29 -11.54
C GLN A 574 9.48 8.64 -10.15
N LEU A 575 10.40 9.01 -9.25
CA LEU A 575 10.34 8.65 -7.83
C LEU A 575 9.24 9.46 -7.14
N ARG A 576 8.36 8.79 -6.41
CA ARG A 576 7.27 9.40 -5.63
C ARG A 576 7.32 8.91 -4.19
N LEU A 577 7.73 9.78 -3.28
CA LEU A 577 7.75 9.54 -1.83
C LEU A 577 6.68 10.43 -1.20
N SER A 578 5.56 9.87 -0.73
CA SER A 578 4.55 10.70 -0.07
C SER A 578 3.87 10.08 1.15
N ASP A 579 3.38 10.93 2.04
CA ASP A 579 2.59 10.52 3.21
C ASP A 579 3.34 9.56 4.18
N ASN A 580 4.66 9.35 4.03
CA ASN A 580 5.43 8.40 4.85
C ASN A 580 5.87 9.02 6.18
N THR A 581 6.03 8.17 7.20
CA THR A 581 6.66 8.52 8.48
C THR A 581 8.01 7.81 8.58
N ILE A 582 9.10 8.56 8.76
CA ILE A 582 10.47 8.05 8.93
C ILE A 582 11.00 8.54 10.28
N THR A 583 11.41 7.63 11.16
CA THR A 583 11.94 7.96 12.51
C THR A 583 13.11 7.08 12.91
N GLY A 584 13.97 7.59 13.80
CA GLY A 584 15.04 6.80 14.41
C GLY A 584 16.14 6.34 13.44
N THR A 585 16.43 7.10 12.38
CA THR A 585 17.56 6.78 11.49
C THR A 585 18.83 7.49 11.96
N MET A 586 19.95 6.75 12.09
CA MET A 586 21.20 7.29 12.65
C MET A 586 21.98 8.14 11.66
N PHE A 587 21.76 7.98 10.35
CA PHE A 587 22.37 8.83 9.33
C PHE A 587 21.32 9.69 8.63
N HIS A 588 20.46 9.11 7.78
CA HIS A 588 19.59 9.93 6.93
C HIS A 588 18.12 9.50 6.88
N GLY A 589 17.22 10.44 6.65
CA GLY A 589 15.81 10.14 6.42
C GLY A 589 15.60 9.53 5.02
N VAL A 590 15.83 10.34 3.99
CA VAL A 590 15.77 9.97 2.58
C VAL A 590 17.11 10.25 1.90
N GLY A 591 17.64 9.25 1.21
CA GLY A 591 18.80 9.35 0.33
C GLY A 591 18.46 9.12 -1.13
N ILE A 592 19.05 9.92 -2.01
CA ILE A 592 18.95 9.76 -3.46
C ILE A 592 20.35 9.92 -4.08
N ALA A 593 20.66 9.11 -5.11
CA ALA A 593 21.96 9.13 -5.80
C ALA A 593 21.83 9.20 -7.32
N ILE A 594 22.32 10.30 -7.91
CA ILE A 594 22.00 10.71 -9.29
C ILE A 594 23.18 10.54 -10.28
N ASP A 595 24.38 10.89 -9.85
CA ASP A 595 25.61 10.84 -10.67
C ASP A 595 26.59 9.81 -10.03
N ASP A 596 26.25 8.53 -10.02
CA ASP A 596 27.06 7.47 -9.37
C ASP A 596 28.11 6.90 -10.34
N ASP A 597 29.42 7.11 -10.07
CA ASP A 597 30.56 6.76 -10.96
C ASP A 597 30.55 5.30 -11.45
N PHE A 598 29.94 4.38 -10.70
CA PHE A 598 29.86 2.97 -11.11
C PHE A 598 28.91 2.73 -12.29
N ALA A 599 28.12 3.72 -12.75
CA ALA A 599 27.17 3.60 -13.86
C ALA A 599 27.68 4.09 -15.23
N ASP A 600 28.87 4.70 -15.29
CA ASP A 600 29.29 5.60 -16.39
C ASP A 600 29.77 4.96 -17.71
N THR A 601 29.68 3.65 -17.90
CA THR A 601 30.43 2.96 -18.98
C THR A 601 29.85 3.08 -20.39
N PHE A 602 28.93 4.02 -20.68
CA PHE A 602 28.44 4.27 -22.04
C PHE A 602 27.89 5.69 -22.28
N TYR A 603 27.99 6.17 -23.52
CA TYR A 603 27.58 7.51 -23.93
C TYR A 603 26.05 7.63 -24.09
N GLN A 604 25.39 8.17 -23.07
CA GLN A 604 24.12 8.89 -23.17
C GLN A 604 24.26 10.18 -22.35
N PRO A 605 24.49 11.34 -22.98
CA PRO A 605 24.97 12.53 -22.29
C PRO A 605 23.89 13.24 -21.43
N TYR A 606 22.63 12.81 -21.46
CA TYR A 606 21.52 13.49 -20.79
C TYR A 606 20.47 12.49 -20.29
N PHE A 607 19.93 12.73 -19.08
CA PHE A 607 18.81 11.99 -18.52
C PHE A 607 18.03 12.88 -17.54
N GLU A 608 16.70 12.80 -17.53
CA GLU A 608 15.85 13.59 -16.62
C GLU A 608 15.36 12.77 -15.43
N HIS A 609 15.81 13.14 -14.22
CA HIS A 609 15.27 12.63 -12.98
C HIS A 609 14.13 13.54 -12.49
N VAL A 610 12.89 13.11 -12.71
CA VAL A 610 11.71 13.75 -12.10
C VAL A 610 11.44 13.10 -10.73
N GLY A 611 11.33 13.91 -9.68
CA GLY A 611 11.12 13.42 -8.31
C GLY A 611 10.08 14.22 -7.52
N TYR A 612 9.30 13.53 -6.70
CA TYR A 612 8.30 14.12 -5.80
C TYR A 612 8.52 13.60 -4.38
N ILE A 613 8.75 14.50 -3.42
CA ILE A 613 8.82 14.19 -1.99
C ILE A 613 7.78 15.07 -1.30
N LYS A 614 6.63 14.50 -0.94
CA LYS A 614 5.44 15.26 -0.52
C LYS A 614 4.81 14.79 0.80
N ASP A 615 4.50 15.72 1.69
CA ASP A 615 3.72 15.49 2.93
C ASP A 615 4.28 14.38 3.86
N ASN A 616 5.60 14.11 3.80
CA ASN A 616 6.25 13.12 4.66
C ASN A 616 6.63 13.73 6.03
N GLN A 617 6.64 12.90 7.07
CA GLN A 617 7.28 13.21 8.36
C GLN A 617 8.63 12.50 8.42
N ILE A 618 9.71 13.24 8.66
CA ILE A 618 11.09 12.73 8.60
C ILE A 618 11.86 13.18 9.84
N GLU A 619 12.34 12.22 10.64
CA GLU A 619 13.21 12.44 11.79
C GLU A 619 14.47 11.56 11.69
N SER A 620 15.63 12.20 11.62
CA SER A 620 16.92 11.56 11.34
C SER A 620 18.08 12.37 11.93
N HIS A 621 19.15 11.73 12.39
CA HIS A 621 20.25 12.46 13.02
C HIS A 621 21.01 13.41 12.08
N GLU A 622 21.62 12.90 11.00
CA GLU A 622 22.58 13.68 10.22
C GLU A 622 21.93 14.50 9.11
N VAL A 623 21.15 13.88 8.20
CA VAL A 623 20.53 14.59 7.06
C VAL A 623 19.10 14.12 6.79
N GLY A 624 18.13 15.04 6.76
CA GLY A 624 16.72 14.72 6.53
C GLY A 624 16.45 14.18 5.12
N ILE A 625 16.78 14.98 4.12
CA ILE A 625 16.79 14.60 2.70
C ILE A 625 18.16 14.96 2.11
N PHE A 626 18.83 13.99 1.49
CA PHE A 626 20.11 14.21 0.81
C PHE A 626 20.12 13.64 -0.61
N TYR A 627 20.68 14.42 -1.55
CA TYR A 627 20.98 13.97 -2.93
C TYR A 627 22.50 13.80 -3.16
N ALA A 628 23.29 13.92 -2.08
CA ALA A 628 24.74 14.05 -2.09
C ALA A 628 25.54 12.77 -2.42
N ASN A 629 24.89 11.67 -2.81
CA ASN A 629 25.57 10.50 -3.38
C ASN A 629 25.75 10.70 -4.89
N GLY A 630 26.93 11.14 -5.30
CA GLY A 630 27.22 11.51 -6.70
C GLY A 630 27.56 12.99 -6.84
N GLN A 631 28.60 13.45 -6.16
CA GLN A 631 28.98 14.87 -6.12
C GLN A 631 29.84 15.26 -7.32
N PHE A 632 29.28 15.20 -8.54
CA PHE A 632 30.03 15.44 -9.78
C PHE A 632 29.65 16.77 -10.41
N GLY A 633 28.36 16.97 -10.70
CA GLY A 633 27.86 18.21 -11.27
C GLY A 633 27.96 18.21 -12.79
N ARG A 634 26.90 18.73 -13.42
CA ARG A 634 26.72 18.81 -14.87
C ARG A 634 28.00 19.20 -15.62
N GLY A 635 28.61 20.33 -15.29
CA GLY A 635 29.77 20.86 -16.00
C GLY A 635 31.02 19.97 -15.92
N ARG A 636 31.20 19.23 -14.83
CA ARG A 636 32.27 18.23 -14.71
C ARG A 636 32.00 17.02 -15.60
N ARG A 637 30.77 16.48 -15.56
CA ARG A 637 30.34 15.33 -16.37
C ARG A 637 30.37 15.67 -17.87
N GLU A 638 29.85 16.83 -18.29
CA GLU A 638 29.90 17.34 -19.66
C GLU A 638 31.35 17.47 -20.16
N THR A 639 32.25 18.05 -19.35
CA THR A 639 33.68 18.16 -19.69
C THR A 639 34.34 16.79 -19.87
N ALA A 640 33.97 15.81 -19.04
CA ALA A 640 34.44 14.43 -19.14
C ALA A 640 33.72 13.59 -20.21
N LYS A 641 32.70 14.13 -20.89
CA LYS A 641 31.80 13.43 -21.83
C LYS A 641 31.05 12.24 -21.20
N GLN A 642 30.85 12.28 -19.88
CA GLN A 642 30.06 11.32 -19.11
C GLN A 642 28.56 11.68 -19.15
N ARG A 643 27.71 10.77 -18.67
CA ARG A 643 26.29 11.06 -18.43
C ARG A 643 26.15 12.05 -17.28
N TRP A 644 25.13 12.89 -17.31
CA TRP A 644 24.67 13.67 -16.16
C TRP A 644 23.15 13.66 -16.06
N GLU A 645 22.63 13.80 -14.84
CA GLU A 645 21.20 13.87 -14.59
C GLU A 645 20.71 15.31 -14.36
N GLN A 646 19.69 15.71 -15.13
CA GLN A 646 18.92 16.92 -14.91
C GLN A 646 17.84 16.64 -13.88
N LEU A 647 17.85 17.33 -12.74
CA LEU A 647 16.90 17.13 -11.65
C LEU A 647 15.72 18.11 -11.74
N HIS A 648 14.52 17.55 -11.87
CA HIS A 648 13.25 18.26 -11.73
C HIS A 648 12.54 17.73 -10.48
N VAL A 649 12.81 18.35 -9.33
CA VAL A 649 12.41 17.83 -8.01
C VAL A 649 11.44 18.76 -7.30
N ASN A 650 10.30 18.23 -6.85
CA ASN A 650 9.35 18.92 -5.99
C ASN A 650 9.40 18.34 -4.57
N ILE A 651 9.73 19.18 -3.59
CA ILE A 651 9.78 18.86 -2.16
C ILE A 651 8.76 19.78 -1.48
N THR A 652 7.62 19.23 -1.06
CA THR A 652 6.51 20.05 -0.55
C THR A 652 5.74 19.47 0.63
N GLY A 653 5.32 20.32 1.57
CA GLY A 653 4.49 19.95 2.73
C GLY A 653 5.15 19.03 3.77
N ASN A 654 6.43 18.68 3.60
CA ASN A 654 7.13 17.75 4.51
C ASN A 654 7.45 18.42 5.85
N THR A 655 7.43 17.65 6.93
CA THR A 655 7.99 18.04 8.23
C THR A 655 9.29 17.28 8.47
N ILE A 656 10.41 18.00 8.56
CA ILE A 656 11.76 17.42 8.53
C ILE A 656 12.56 17.90 9.73
N LYS A 657 13.01 16.96 10.55
CA LYS A 657 13.75 17.14 11.79
C LYS A 657 15.14 16.50 11.66
N SER A 658 16.20 17.30 11.68
CA SER A 658 17.58 16.78 11.60
C SER A 658 18.63 17.83 11.97
N THR A 659 19.91 17.45 12.04
CA THR A 659 21.00 18.43 12.12
C THR A 659 21.28 19.09 10.75
N ASN A 660 20.95 18.43 9.64
CA ASN A 660 20.87 19.02 8.30
C ASN A 660 19.58 18.56 7.55
N PRO A 661 18.39 19.13 7.82
CA PRO A 661 17.13 18.75 7.20
C PRO A 661 17.14 18.60 5.67
N PHE A 662 17.80 19.49 4.94
CA PHE A 662 18.06 19.31 3.50
C PHE A 662 19.49 19.74 3.13
N PHE A 663 20.22 18.86 2.46
CA PHE A 663 21.52 19.18 1.86
C PHE A 663 21.64 18.63 0.44
N TYR A 664 21.56 19.54 -0.55
CA TYR A 664 22.14 19.34 -1.87
C TYR A 664 22.08 20.59 -2.74
N ASN A 665 23.21 20.97 -3.36
CA ASN A 665 23.24 21.25 -4.79
C ASN A 665 24.70 21.23 -5.31
N PHE A 666 24.92 20.60 -6.48
CA PHE A 666 26.22 20.53 -7.15
C PHE A 666 26.09 20.91 -8.65
N ALA A 667 25.32 21.95 -8.97
CA ALA A 667 24.93 22.31 -10.35
C ALA A 667 23.81 21.45 -10.97
N HIS A 668 22.75 21.15 -10.19
CA HIS A 668 21.52 20.52 -10.68
C HIS A 668 20.30 21.33 -10.21
N SER A 669 19.37 21.65 -11.12
CA SER A 669 18.24 22.56 -10.89
C SER A 669 17.24 22.45 -12.05
N PRO A 670 15.95 22.80 -11.91
CA PRO A 670 15.31 23.41 -10.73
C PRO A 670 14.83 22.43 -9.66
N PHE A 671 15.14 22.77 -8.41
CA PHE A 671 14.41 22.32 -7.23
C PHE A 671 13.24 23.26 -6.93
N TYR A 672 12.08 22.70 -6.60
CA TYR A 672 10.94 23.40 -5.99
C TYR A 672 10.80 22.92 -4.55
N ILE A 673 11.21 23.74 -3.59
CA ILE A 673 11.17 23.47 -2.15
C ILE A 673 10.13 24.42 -1.54
N ALA A 674 8.91 23.95 -1.26
CA ALA A 674 7.87 24.84 -0.74
C ALA A 674 6.97 24.26 0.35
N HIS A 675 6.43 25.12 1.23
CA HIS A 675 5.52 24.74 2.32
C HIS A 675 6.06 23.67 3.29
N ASN A 676 7.37 23.37 3.27
CA ASN A 676 7.98 22.43 4.21
C ASN A 676 8.22 23.10 5.56
N THR A 677 8.31 22.30 6.63
CA THR A 677 8.74 22.75 7.95
C THR A 677 10.02 22.04 8.35
N PHE A 678 11.08 22.81 8.57
CA PHE A 678 12.41 22.34 8.94
C PHE A 678 12.70 22.64 10.41
N PHE A 679 13.07 21.63 11.18
CA PHE A 679 13.47 21.75 12.59
C PHE A 679 14.91 21.27 12.79
N PHE A 680 15.66 21.95 13.65
CA PHE A 680 16.87 21.36 14.22
C PHE A 680 16.48 20.18 15.12
N ALA A 681 17.07 19.02 14.92
CA ALA A 681 16.91 17.88 15.83
C ALA A 681 18.17 17.01 15.85
N ALA A 682 18.52 16.50 17.02
CA ALA A 682 19.66 15.61 17.23
C ALA A 682 19.23 14.38 18.05
N PRO A 683 18.39 13.47 17.50
CA PRO A 683 17.80 12.33 18.22
C PRO A 683 18.80 11.26 18.71
N TYR A 684 20.11 11.46 18.50
CA TYR A 684 21.19 10.55 18.91
C TYR A 684 22.42 11.35 19.34
N ALA A 685 23.19 10.85 20.30
CA ALA A 685 24.37 11.52 20.84
C ALA A 685 25.62 11.34 19.96
N TYR A 686 26.10 12.43 19.37
CA TYR A 686 27.22 12.42 18.43
C TYR A 686 28.58 12.47 19.16
N GLN A 687 29.26 11.32 19.29
CA GLN A 687 30.53 11.22 20.05
C GLN A 687 31.75 11.91 19.41
N LYS A 688 31.65 12.40 18.17
CA LYS A 688 32.74 13.11 17.48
C LYS A 688 32.58 14.63 17.68
N PRO A 689 33.66 15.43 17.66
CA PRO A 689 33.52 16.88 17.68
C PRO A 689 32.64 17.36 16.52
N VAL A 690 31.68 18.25 16.77
CA VAL A 690 30.79 18.79 15.72
C VAL A 690 31.58 19.78 14.86
N THR A 691 32.28 19.27 13.85
CA THR A 691 33.10 20.07 12.93
C THR A 691 32.23 20.69 11.84
N GLY A 692 32.08 22.01 11.87
CA GLY A 692 31.43 22.80 10.81
C GLY A 692 30.04 23.32 11.18
N ASN A 693 29.56 24.28 10.38
CA ASN A 693 28.29 24.95 10.59
C ASN A 693 27.12 24.12 10.06
N LYS A 694 26.20 23.74 10.93
CA LYS A 694 24.94 23.05 10.60
C LYS A 694 23.92 24.01 9.98
N PHE A 695 23.11 23.54 9.03
CA PHE A 695 22.16 24.37 8.28
C PHE A 695 20.88 23.63 7.93
N ALA A 696 19.76 24.35 7.81
CA ALA A 696 18.46 23.75 7.58
C ALA A 696 18.23 23.35 6.10
N VAL A 697 18.50 24.25 5.16
CA VAL A 697 18.54 24.00 3.71
C VAL A 697 19.87 24.51 3.15
N GLY A 698 20.58 23.68 2.39
CA GLY A 698 21.78 24.07 1.63
C GLY A 698 21.68 23.75 0.13
N ILE A 699 21.77 24.77 -0.72
CA ILE A 699 21.76 24.68 -2.20
C ILE A 699 22.87 25.56 -2.85
N GLY A 700 22.91 25.68 -4.19
CA GLY A 700 23.86 26.51 -4.95
C GLY A 700 24.78 25.75 -5.94
N SER A 701 25.98 26.27 -6.23
CA SER A 701 26.98 25.62 -7.10
C SER A 701 28.42 26.07 -6.82
N TYR A 702 29.37 25.14 -6.92
CA TYR A 702 30.80 25.38 -6.75
C TYR A 702 31.54 25.52 -8.10
N ALA A 703 32.68 26.22 -8.07
CA ALA A 703 33.61 26.36 -9.20
C ALA A 703 33.84 25.03 -9.96
N GLY A 704 33.65 25.07 -11.28
CA GLY A 704 33.83 23.91 -12.17
C GLY A 704 32.74 22.84 -12.13
N ARG A 705 31.69 22.96 -11.28
CA ARG A 705 30.58 22.00 -11.23
C ARG A 705 29.51 22.23 -12.28
N GLY A 706 29.33 23.47 -12.73
CA GLY A 706 28.27 23.91 -13.63
C GLY A 706 27.53 25.13 -13.06
N TYR A 707 26.40 25.50 -13.65
CA TYR A 707 25.52 26.55 -13.11
C TYR A 707 24.18 25.95 -12.66
N THR A 708 23.50 26.64 -11.75
CA THR A 708 22.08 26.38 -11.43
C THR A 708 21.22 27.56 -11.86
N ALA A 709 19.97 27.28 -12.21
CA ALA A 709 18.99 28.27 -12.62
C ALA A 709 17.57 27.85 -12.23
N GLY A 710 16.79 28.80 -11.69
CA GLY A 710 15.35 28.61 -11.47
C GLY A 710 14.97 27.79 -10.24
N ASP A 711 15.87 27.59 -9.28
CA ASP A 711 15.54 27.00 -7.97
C ASP A 711 14.54 27.90 -7.22
N ILE A 712 13.45 27.33 -6.71
CA ILE A 712 12.39 28.03 -5.98
C ILE A 712 12.32 27.51 -4.54
N ILE A 713 12.46 28.41 -3.57
CA ILE A 713 12.34 28.16 -2.15
C ILE A 713 11.25 29.09 -1.61
N SER A 714 10.04 28.58 -1.34
CA SER A 714 8.94 29.46 -0.90
C SER A 714 8.01 28.91 0.19
N HIS A 715 7.42 29.79 1.00
CA HIS A 715 6.45 29.41 2.05
C HIS A 715 6.95 28.40 3.09
N ASN A 716 8.26 28.10 3.15
CA ASN A 716 8.81 27.14 4.11
C ASN A 716 8.97 27.78 5.48
N LYS A 717 8.95 26.97 6.54
CA LYS A 717 9.18 27.38 7.92
C LYS A 717 10.47 26.75 8.43
N PHE A 718 11.28 27.53 9.15
CA PHE A 718 12.58 27.12 9.65
C PHE A 718 12.69 27.43 11.14
N PHE A 719 12.99 26.42 11.96
CA PHE A 719 12.98 26.52 13.41
C PHE A 719 14.23 25.88 14.04
N ASN A 720 14.84 26.57 14.99
CA ASN A 720 15.71 25.95 15.98
C ASN A 720 14.89 25.12 16.99
N SER A 721 15.53 24.33 17.85
CA SER A 721 14.81 23.58 18.89
C SER A 721 15.63 23.37 20.17
N LYS A 722 15.02 22.75 21.18
CA LYS A 722 15.68 22.34 22.43
C LYS A 722 16.97 21.52 22.21
N ASP A 723 17.09 20.83 21.06
CA ASP A 723 18.22 19.97 20.71
C ASP A 723 19.44 20.78 20.21
N GLY A 724 19.23 22.02 19.78
CA GLY A 724 20.28 22.89 19.25
C GLY A 724 19.82 23.93 18.23
N ASN A 725 20.79 24.71 17.74
CA ASN A 725 20.56 25.76 16.75
C ASN A 725 21.30 25.50 15.42
N PHE A 726 20.67 25.84 14.30
CA PHE A 726 21.37 26.00 13.04
C PHE A 726 22.33 27.19 13.09
N ALA A 727 23.44 27.10 12.37
CA ALA A 727 24.23 28.28 12.03
C ALA A 727 23.50 29.11 10.95
N TYR A 728 22.95 28.45 9.93
CA TYR A 728 22.25 29.08 8.81
C TYR A 728 20.90 28.37 8.56
N MET A 729 19.79 29.10 8.42
CA MET A 729 18.54 28.47 8.00
C MET A 729 18.59 28.15 6.51
N LEU A 730 18.93 29.12 5.67
CA LEU A 730 19.18 28.92 4.26
C LEU A 730 20.64 29.26 3.91
N TYR A 731 21.37 28.30 3.37
CA TYR A 731 22.71 28.47 2.81
C TYR A 731 22.69 28.33 1.30
N ILE A 732 23.24 29.33 0.60
CA ILE A 732 23.34 29.39 -0.86
C ILE A 732 24.81 29.46 -1.26
N GLU A 733 25.32 28.40 -1.88
CA GLU A 733 26.66 28.35 -2.46
C GLU A 733 26.69 29.18 -3.76
N ASN A 734 27.42 30.29 -3.77
CA ASN A 734 27.57 31.15 -4.95
C ASN A 734 28.94 31.85 -5.06
N GLY A 735 29.97 31.38 -4.34
CA GLY A 735 31.31 31.98 -4.33
C GLY A 735 32.01 32.00 -5.70
N SER A 736 31.52 31.23 -6.67
CA SER A 736 31.95 31.22 -8.07
C SER A 736 31.00 31.95 -9.04
N ASN A 737 29.96 32.63 -8.55
CA ASN A 737 28.90 33.30 -9.33
C ASN A 737 28.19 32.37 -10.34
N GLN A 738 27.92 31.13 -9.92
CA GLN A 738 27.33 30.07 -10.74
C GLN A 738 25.89 29.73 -10.38
N THR A 739 25.36 30.26 -9.28
CA THR A 739 23.94 30.15 -8.89
C THR A 739 23.18 31.34 -9.45
N LYS A 740 22.06 31.10 -10.14
CA LYS A 740 21.29 32.14 -10.84
C LYS A 740 19.79 31.94 -10.72
N ALA A 741 19.03 33.01 -10.94
CA ALA A 741 17.56 33.04 -11.04
C ALA A 741 16.85 32.31 -9.87
N THR A 742 17.43 32.33 -8.68
CA THR A 742 16.87 31.68 -7.49
C THR A 742 15.74 32.54 -6.92
N LYS A 743 14.55 31.97 -6.75
CA LYS A 743 13.43 32.66 -6.08
C LYS A 743 13.32 32.20 -4.62
N ILE A 744 13.51 33.12 -3.68
CA ILE A 744 13.42 32.86 -2.22
C ILE A 744 12.32 33.76 -1.66
N THR A 745 11.10 33.24 -1.44
CA THR A 745 9.94 34.10 -1.09
C THR A 745 8.98 33.56 -0.05
N GLU A 746 8.41 34.46 0.77
CA GLU A 746 7.33 34.13 1.72
C GLU A 746 7.73 33.05 2.76
N ASN A 747 9.03 32.78 2.91
CA ASN A 747 9.55 31.86 3.92
C ASN A 747 9.56 32.51 5.31
N HIS A 748 9.43 31.70 6.36
CA HIS A 748 9.47 32.13 7.76
C HIS A 748 10.70 31.54 8.46
N PHE A 749 11.63 32.40 8.85
CA PHE A 749 12.89 32.02 9.50
C PHE A 749 12.87 32.38 10.99
N ASP A 750 12.53 31.43 11.87
CA ASP A 750 12.67 31.61 13.32
C ASP A 750 14.09 31.30 13.78
N VAL A 751 14.92 32.35 13.81
CA VAL A 751 16.33 32.25 14.20
C VAL A 751 16.55 32.40 15.71
N THR A 752 15.49 32.30 16.51
CA THR A 752 15.53 32.34 17.98
C THR A 752 16.54 31.31 18.52
N PRO A 753 17.57 31.73 19.28
CA PRO A 753 18.51 30.80 19.89
C PRO A 753 17.88 30.04 21.06
N TRP A 754 17.85 28.72 20.94
CA TRP A 754 17.64 27.83 22.07
C TRP A 754 18.91 27.66 22.88
N SER A 755 18.79 27.74 24.20
CA SER A 755 19.84 27.34 25.14
C SER A 755 19.54 25.94 25.64
N GLN A 756 20.38 24.98 25.24
CA GLN A 756 20.28 23.58 25.65
C GLN A 756 20.47 23.49 27.17
N LYS A 757 19.53 22.87 27.89
CA LYS A 757 19.64 22.67 29.36
C LYS A 757 20.53 21.47 29.65
N ASN A 758 21.39 21.59 30.66
CA ASN A 758 22.10 20.45 31.25
C ASN A 758 21.08 19.45 31.84
N GLY A 759 21.30 18.14 31.64
CA GLY A 759 20.47 17.09 32.22
C GLY A 759 19.10 16.92 31.55
N ALA A 760 19.08 16.66 30.24
CA ALA A 760 17.87 16.29 29.52
C ALA A 760 17.71 14.76 29.48
N ASP A 761 16.73 14.22 30.20
CA ASP A 761 16.41 12.79 30.17
C ASP A 761 15.97 12.35 28.77
N SER A 762 16.79 11.50 28.15
CA SER A 762 16.54 10.82 26.89
C SER A 762 17.46 9.61 26.80
N MET A 763 16.91 8.46 26.38
CA MET A 763 17.68 7.22 26.19
C MET A 763 18.74 7.28 25.08
N TYR A 764 18.86 8.41 24.38
CA TYR A 764 19.79 8.63 23.28
C TYR A 764 20.67 9.88 23.42
N LEU A 765 20.74 10.52 24.60
CA LEU A 765 21.61 11.68 24.85
C LEU A 765 22.83 11.34 25.72
N HIS A 766 23.98 11.92 25.34
CA HIS A 766 25.18 12.05 26.17
C HIS A 766 25.28 13.53 26.52
N ASN A 767 25.51 13.87 27.80
CA ASN A 767 25.28 15.23 28.33
C ASN A 767 26.28 16.30 27.85
N ASP A 768 27.23 15.94 26.98
CA ASP A 768 28.43 16.74 26.66
C ASP A 768 28.41 17.39 25.26
N VAL A 769 27.42 17.08 24.42
CA VAL A 769 27.38 17.52 23.01
C VAL A 769 26.47 18.74 22.84
N VAL A 770 27.08 19.93 22.80
CA VAL A 770 26.38 21.22 22.77
C VAL A 770 26.23 21.77 21.35
N TYR A 771 25.06 21.61 20.74
CA TYR A 771 24.80 22.06 19.37
C TYR A 771 24.48 23.57 19.29
N ARG A 772 25.54 24.40 19.25
CA ARG A 772 25.45 25.86 19.03
C ARG A 772 24.51 26.56 20.02
N SER A 773 24.52 26.14 21.29
CA SER A 773 23.63 26.67 22.34
C SER A 773 23.70 28.20 22.48
N GLY A 774 22.55 28.83 22.71
CA GLY A 774 22.41 30.27 22.95
C GLY A 774 22.79 31.21 21.80
N SER A 775 23.15 30.69 20.63
CA SER A 775 23.72 31.48 19.52
C SER A 775 22.80 31.49 18.30
N ALA A 776 22.19 32.65 18.01
CA ALA A 776 21.17 32.82 16.97
C ALA A 776 21.66 32.38 15.58
N SER A 777 20.72 31.95 14.73
CA SER A 777 21.01 31.56 13.35
C SER A 777 21.03 32.77 12.40
N SER A 778 21.75 32.68 11.30
CA SER A 778 21.53 33.57 10.15
C SER A 778 20.37 33.03 9.31
N PRO A 779 19.39 33.84 8.88
CA PRO A 779 18.22 33.36 8.14
C PRO A 779 18.59 32.97 6.70
N ILE A 780 19.40 33.79 6.01
CA ILE A 780 19.94 33.49 4.68
C ILE A 780 21.43 33.85 4.66
N VAL A 781 22.27 33.01 4.06
CA VAL A 781 23.72 33.23 3.88
C VAL A 781 24.13 32.84 2.47
N TYR A 782 24.95 33.68 1.83
CA TYR A 782 25.54 33.44 0.51
C TYR A 782 27.04 33.20 0.64
N SER A 783 27.57 32.13 0.05
CA SER A 783 29.02 31.91 0.05
C SER A 783 29.74 32.99 -0.77
N GLY A 784 30.91 33.42 -0.31
CA GLY A 784 31.61 34.61 -0.85
C GLY A 784 30.88 35.94 -0.63
N ASN A 785 29.74 35.97 0.08
CA ASN A 785 28.82 37.11 0.18
C ASN A 785 28.23 37.59 -1.18
N LEU A 786 28.20 36.71 -2.20
CA LEU A 786 27.67 37.04 -3.52
C LEU A 786 26.21 36.58 -3.66
N ILE A 787 25.28 37.53 -3.74
CA ILE A 787 23.88 37.25 -4.08
C ILE A 787 23.82 36.61 -5.49
N PRO A 788 23.05 35.53 -5.72
CA PRO A 788 22.88 34.91 -7.03
C PRO A 788 22.43 35.91 -8.10
N GLN A 789 22.95 35.77 -9.32
CA GLN A 789 22.53 36.63 -10.43
C GLN A 789 21.02 36.46 -10.67
N ASP A 790 20.30 37.56 -10.87
CA ASP A 790 18.86 37.57 -11.16
C ASP A 790 17.99 36.93 -10.04
N ALA A 791 18.48 36.91 -8.80
CA ALA A 791 17.73 36.40 -7.64
C ALA A 791 16.49 37.25 -7.31
N VAL A 792 15.39 36.59 -6.96
CA VAL A 792 14.15 37.23 -6.49
C VAL A 792 13.98 36.91 -5.01
N ILE A 793 14.21 37.92 -4.15
CA ILE A 793 14.16 37.78 -2.69
C ILE A 793 13.17 38.81 -2.14
N GLU A 794 11.97 38.36 -1.80
CA GLU A 794 10.82 39.20 -1.43
C GLU A 794 9.92 38.50 -0.39
N ALA A 795 9.18 39.27 0.41
CA ALA A 795 8.16 38.80 1.37
C ALA A 795 8.60 37.77 2.45
N ASN A 796 9.88 37.40 2.56
CA ASN A 796 10.37 36.53 3.64
C ASN A 796 10.28 37.22 5.01
N THR A 797 9.83 36.48 6.02
CA THR A 797 9.77 36.91 7.42
C THR A 797 10.94 36.31 8.21
N VAL A 798 11.58 37.12 9.05
CA VAL A 798 12.57 36.66 10.04
C VAL A 798 12.01 36.93 11.43
N TRP A 799 11.99 35.90 12.28
CA TRP A 799 11.55 35.94 13.67
C TRP A 799 12.76 35.65 14.58
N ASN A 800 12.84 36.32 15.74
CA ASN A 800 13.88 36.09 16.74
C ASN A 800 13.44 36.71 18.07
N ASP A 801 12.99 35.90 19.04
CA ASP A 801 12.47 36.39 20.33
C ASP A 801 13.44 37.32 21.09
N PHE A 802 14.74 37.27 20.77
CA PHE A 802 15.78 38.09 21.38
C PHE A 802 16.06 39.42 20.64
N ASN A 803 15.61 39.62 19.39
CA ASN A 803 15.95 40.79 18.55
C ASN A 803 14.72 41.38 17.82
N HIS A 804 14.11 42.44 18.38
CA HIS A 804 12.92 43.10 17.80
C HIS A 804 12.97 44.64 17.95
N ASP A 805 13.91 45.33 17.29
CA ASP A 805 14.11 46.77 17.58
C ASP A 805 14.67 47.63 16.43
N LEU A 806 14.37 47.27 15.18
CA LEU A 806 14.67 48.13 14.02
C LEU A 806 13.55 48.13 12.98
N ILE A 807 12.88 49.28 12.86
CA ILE A 807 12.19 49.70 11.64
C ILE A 807 13.17 50.59 10.87
N VAL A 808 13.65 50.08 9.73
CA VAL A 808 14.42 50.89 8.77
C VAL A 808 13.44 51.82 8.05
N ALA A 809 13.62 53.13 8.18
CA ALA A 809 12.68 54.11 7.61
C ALA A 809 13.30 54.92 6.46
N ASN A 810 12.56 54.93 5.34
CA ASN A 810 12.73 55.74 4.12
C ASN A 810 14.14 55.76 3.48
N ALA A 811 14.47 54.64 2.83
CA ALA A 811 15.25 54.67 1.61
C ALA A 811 14.41 55.31 0.49
N GLY A 812 14.52 56.63 0.29
CA GLY A 812 13.67 57.37 -0.65
C GLY A 812 13.95 57.05 -2.12
N GLY A 813 12.92 56.59 -2.85
CA GLY A 813 12.94 56.40 -4.30
C GLY A 813 12.59 54.98 -4.77
N GLY A 814 12.99 53.96 -4.01
CA GLY A 814 12.81 52.54 -4.36
C GLY A 814 11.91 51.76 -3.40
N THR A 815 11.65 50.49 -3.73
CA THR A 815 10.84 49.54 -2.97
C THR A 815 11.55 48.20 -2.79
N GLY A 816 11.07 47.37 -1.85
CA GLY A 816 11.53 45.97 -1.70
C GLY A 816 12.83 45.76 -0.91
N PHE A 817 13.46 46.80 -0.36
CA PHE A 817 14.59 46.61 0.55
C PHE A 817 14.18 45.83 1.81
N VAL A 818 14.94 44.80 2.15
CA VAL A 818 14.82 44.02 3.39
C VAL A 818 16.22 43.87 4.00
N GLY A 819 16.37 44.26 5.27
CA GLY A 819 17.61 44.07 6.02
C GLY A 819 17.37 44.19 7.52
N TYR A 820 18.21 43.54 8.32
CA TYR A 820 18.04 43.44 9.77
C TYR A 820 19.36 43.76 10.51
N PRO A 821 19.30 44.24 11.77
CA PRO A 821 20.49 44.61 12.51
C PRO A 821 21.16 43.39 13.14
N ILE A 822 22.49 43.37 13.07
CA ILE A 822 23.33 42.57 13.96
C ILE A 822 23.54 43.42 15.22
N ILE A 823 23.11 42.94 16.38
CA ILE A 823 23.20 43.65 17.66
C ILE A 823 24.17 42.90 18.58
N SER A 824 25.14 43.61 19.17
CA SER A 824 26.06 43.06 20.18
C SER A 824 25.41 42.96 21.56
N GLY A 825 25.94 42.09 22.43
CA GLY A 825 25.39 41.84 23.78
C GLY A 825 25.34 43.05 24.73
N ASP A 826 25.97 44.19 24.38
CA ASP A 826 25.87 45.47 25.08
C ASP A 826 24.83 46.43 24.45
N GLY A 827 24.03 45.97 23.49
CA GLY A 827 22.91 46.71 22.90
C GLY A 827 23.34 47.76 21.88
N ARG A 828 24.36 47.48 21.05
CA ARG A 828 24.78 48.32 19.91
C ARG A 828 24.53 47.59 18.60
N ILE A 829 24.19 48.33 17.54
CA ILE A 829 24.19 47.80 16.17
C ILE A 829 25.65 47.69 15.71
N THR A 830 26.10 46.49 15.33
CA THR A 830 27.46 46.24 14.81
C THR A 830 27.51 45.99 13.31
N GLY A 831 26.36 45.71 12.69
CA GLY A 831 26.19 45.58 11.25
C GLY A 831 24.71 45.63 10.87
N ILE A 832 24.41 45.82 9.59
CA ILE A 832 23.08 45.57 9.01
C ILE A 832 23.27 44.50 7.94
N GLN A 833 22.65 43.33 8.11
CA GLN A 833 22.64 42.33 7.04
C GLN A 833 21.51 42.66 6.07
N VAL A 834 21.86 42.93 4.81
CA VAL A 834 20.91 43.04 3.71
C VAL A 834 20.47 41.63 3.30
N LEU A 835 19.15 41.43 3.23
CA LEU A 835 18.52 40.21 2.72
C LEU A 835 17.96 40.42 1.31
N SER A 836 17.46 41.62 1.01
CA SER A 836 17.11 42.05 -0.34
C SER A 836 17.47 43.53 -0.50
N GLY A 837 18.15 43.86 -1.60
CA GLY A 837 18.49 45.25 -1.91
C GLY A 837 17.32 46.08 -2.47
N GLY A 838 16.21 45.41 -2.84
CA GLY A 838 15.07 46.00 -3.54
C GLY A 838 15.44 46.65 -4.88
N THR A 839 14.57 47.50 -5.43
CA THR A 839 14.78 48.17 -6.73
C THR A 839 14.30 49.62 -6.73
N GLY A 840 14.79 50.43 -7.67
CA GLY A 840 14.42 51.84 -7.84
C GLY A 840 15.17 52.85 -6.94
N TYR A 841 16.15 52.39 -6.15
CA TYR A 841 16.95 53.26 -5.27
C TYR A 841 17.97 54.09 -6.06
N SER A 842 18.22 55.33 -5.62
CA SER A 842 19.23 56.21 -6.20
C SER A 842 20.53 56.22 -5.38
N VAL A 843 21.64 56.69 -5.95
CA VAL A 843 22.91 56.86 -5.20
C VAL A 843 22.84 57.92 -4.09
N SER A 844 21.79 58.74 -4.04
CA SER A 844 21.49 59.69 -2.96
C SER A 844 20.48 59.16 -1.92
N THR A 845 20.13 57.87 -2.00
CA THR A 845 19.33 57.19 -0.98
C THR A 845 19.98 57.35 0.40
N THR A 846 19.17 57.63 1.42
CA THR A 846 19.60 57.66 2.83
C THR A 846 18.86 56.59 3.62
N MET A 847 19.32 56.26 4.83
CA MET A 847 18.69 55.22 5.65
C MET A 847 18.67 55.62 7.11
N THR A 848 17.49 55.59 7.73
CA THR A 848 17.31 56.01 9.13
C THR A 848 16.93 54.83 10.04
N VAL A 849 17.54 54.81 11.23
CA VAL A 849 17.31 53.81 12.28
C VAL A 849 16.15 54.28 13.17
N ARG A 850 15.04 53.52 13.23
CA ARG A 850 14.01 53.70 14.26
C ARG A 850 13.91 52.45 15.13
N ALA A 851 14.22 52.61 16.42
CA ALA A 851 13.91 51.62 17.44
C ALA A 851 12.49 51.81 18.00
N LYS A 852 11.95 50.78 18.63
CA LYS A 852 10.77 50.84 19.51
C LYS A 852 11.16 51.03 20.98
N SER A 853 12.36 50.60 21.39
CA SER A 853 12.88 50.82 22.74
C SER A 853 13.70 52.12 22.85
N ARG A 854 14.54 52.22 23.90
CA ARG A 854 15.43 53.37 24.15
C ARG A 854 16.70 53.38 23.27
N GLY A 855 16.74 52.63 22.18
CA GLY A 855 17.87 52.57 21.25
C GLY A 855 18.12 53.91 20.55
N THR A 856 19.28 54.54 20.77
CA THR A 856 19.61 55.83 20.13
C THR A 856 21.06 55.89 19.62
N GLY A 857 21.31 56.84 18.71
CA GLY A 857 22.66 57.22 18.28
C GLY A 857 23.29 56.32 17.22
N ALA A 858 22.55 55.38 16.62
CA ALA A 858 23.03 54.64 15.46
C ALA A 858 22.83 55.42 14.15
N THR A 859 23.82 55.37 13.27
CA THR A 859 23.84 56.05 11.96
C THR A 859 24.31 55.08 10.88
N LEU A 860 23.68 55.14 9.71
CA LEU A 860 23.87 54.22 8.60
C LEU A 860 24.19 54.97 7.30
N THR A 861 24.98 54.35 6.43
CA THR A 861 25.13 54.75 5.02
C THR A 861 24.83 53.56 4.11
N VAL A 862 24.22 53.81 2.95
CA VAL A 862 23.90 52.80 1.93
C VAL A 862 24.90 52.85 0.79
N SER A 863 25.18 51.70 0.19
CA SER A 863 25.71 51.60 -1.17
C SER A 863 24.55 51.26 -2.10
N VAL A 864 24.46 51.92 -3.26
CA VAL A 864 23.44 51.64 -4.28
C VAL A 864 24.13 51.44 -5.63
N THR A 865 23.72 50.41 -6.36
CA THR A 865 24.23 50.03 -7.67
C THR A 865 23.05 49.58 -8.53
N ASP A 866 22.92 50.13 -9.74
CA ASP A 866 21.90 49.75 -10.73
C ASP A 866 20.44 49.71 -10.20
N GLY A 867 20.12 50.58 -9.25
CA GLY A 867 18.80 50.68 -8.63
C GLY A 867 18.62 49.87 -7.34
N VAL A 868 19.63 49.10 -6.92
CA VAL A 868 19.59 48.11 -5.82
C VAL A 868 20.49 48.55 -4.67
N ILE A 869 20.04 48.44 -3.41
CA ILE A 869 20.91 48.66 -2.24
C ILE A 869 21.85 47.44 -2.09
N THR A 870 23.14 47.64 -2.33
CA THR A 870 24.17 46.58 -2.33
C THR A 870 24.86 46.40 -0.98
N SER A 871 24.90 47.42 -0.13
CA SER A 871 25.39 47.29 1.25
C SER A 871 24.79 48.35 2.18
N VAL A 872 24.81 48.08 3.48
CA VAL A 872 24.44 49.06 4.53
C VAL A 872 25.52 49.06 5.60
N ASN A 873 26.26 50.16 5.69
CA ASN A 873 27.41 50.32 6.58
C ASN A 873 26.98 51.06 7.86
N VAL A 874 27.46 50.59 9.01
CA VAL A 874 27.21 51.23 10.31
C VAL A 874 28.30 52.26 10.56
N VAL A 875 27.93 53.55 10.47
CA VAL A 875 28.83 54.69 10.75
C VAL A 875 28.93 54.92 12.26
N THR A 876 27.88 54.62 13.02
CA THR A 876 27.92 54.57 14.49
C THR A 876 26.88 53.55 14.94
N GLY A 877 27.23 52.69 15.91
CA GLY A 877 26.34 51.61 16.38
C GLY A 877 25.29 52.01 17.42
N GLY A 878 25.29 53.26 17.88
CA GLY A 878 24.43 53.74 18.96
C GLY A 878 24.60 52.97 20.28
N ARG A 879 23.55 52.97 21.12
CA ARG A 879 23.42 52.18 22.37
C ARG A 879 21.95 51.90 22.70
N PHE A 880 21.72 50.92 23.58
CA PHE A 880 20.45 50.58 24.23
C PHE A 880 19.33 49.99 23.34
N TYR A 881 19.67 49.41 22.18
CA TYR A 881 18.74 48.60 21.39
C TYR A 881 18.44 47.27 22.12
N ARG A 882 17.17 46.79 22.08
CA ARG A 882 16.61 45.63 22.80
C ARG A 882 15.56 44.87 21.94
N SER A 883 14.33 44.65 22.41
CA SER A 883 13.28 43.89 21.66
C SER A 883 11.84 44.13 22.14
N SER A 884 10.88 44.48 21.25
CA SER A 884 9.41 44.33 21.43
C SER A 884 8.50 44.62 20.19
N TYR A 885 7.23 44.20 20.25
CA TYR A 885 6.12 44.28 19.25
C TYR A 885 5.06 45.39 19.61
N ASN A 886 4.13 45.91 18.78
CA ASN A 886 3.83 45.88 17.31
C ASN A 886 3.32 47.28 16.81
N LEU A 887 2.37 47.63 15.90
CA LEU A 887 1.52 47.02 14.84
C LEU A 887 1.18 48.14 13.79
N SER A 888 1.40 47.92 12.47
CA SER A 888 0.82 48.55 11.23
C SER A 888 0.44 50.07 11.15
N VAL A 889 -0.11 50.69 10.08
CA VAL A 889 -0.67 50.41 8.71
C VAL A 889 -0.47 51.71 7.84
N PRO A 890 -0.92 51.88 6.56
CA PRO A 890 -1.36 50.99 5.46
C PRO A 890 -0.51 51.18 4.15
N ARG A 891 -0.73 50.54 2.99
CA ARG A 891 -1.84 49.75 2.42
C ARG A 891 -1.34 48.46 1.74
N GLY A 892 -2.20 47.43 1.73
CA GLY A 892 -2.05 46.24 0.90
C GLY A 892 -1.40 45.07 1.64
N LEU A 893 -2.10 43.93 1.66
CA LEU A 893 -1.79 42.73 2.47
C LEU A 893 -1.88 42.96 3.99
N VAL A 894 -2.28 41.91 4.72
CA VAL A 894 -2.63 41.97 6.15
C VAL A 894 -1.59 41.20 6.97
N SER A 895 -1.01 41.86 7.97
CA SER A 895 0.00 41.32 8.87
C SER A 895 -0.62 40.49 10.00
N TYR A 896 -0.23 39.22 10.15
CA TYR A 896 -0.55 38.41 11.33
C TYR A 896 0.36 38.78 12.51
N ASP A 897 -0.22 39.42 13.53
CA ASP A 897 0.48 39.80 14.76
C ASP A 897 0.01 38.96 15.96
N MET A 898 0.86 38.05 16.43
CA MET A 898 0.66 37.29 17.67
C MET A 898 1.29 38.05 18.85
N MET A 899 0.46 38.47 19.81
CA MET A 899 0.93 39.02 21.09
C MET A 899 1.41 37.91 22.02
N ASN A 900 2.49 38.18 22.75
CA ASN A 900 3.05 37.31 23.77
C ASN A 900 2.10 37.20 24.99
N VAL A 901 1.68 35.98 25.35
CA VAL A 901 0.78 35.70 26.49
C VAL A 901 1.56 35.13 27.67
N SER A 902 2.46 35.94 28.24
CA SER A 902 3.18 35.64 29.48
C SER A 902 2.34 35.97 30.72
N GLY A 903 1.31 35.16 31.01
CA GLY A 903 0.46 35.44 32.19
C GLY A 903 -0.85 34.67 32.31
N ALA A 904 -0.86 33.35 32.10
CA ALA A 904 -2.02 32.50 32.42
C ALA A 904 -1.57 31.24 33.16
N SER A 905 -1.63 31.26 34.49
CA SER A 905 -1.44 30.07 35.31
C SER A 905 -2.66 29.16 35.20
N CYS A 906 -2.48 27.93 34.72
CA CYS A 906 -3.48 26.88 34.80
C CYS A 906 -3.71 26.49 36.27
N HIS A 907 -4.69 27.13 36.90
CA HIS A 907 -5.11 26.81 38.26
C HIS A 907 -6.01 25.59 38.25
N ASP A 908 -5.41 24.41 38.08
CA ASP A 908 -6.12 23.13 38.12
C ASP A 908 -6.69 22.88 39.52
N LYS A 909 -8.00 23.07 39.63
CA LYS A 909 -8.79 22.85 40.85
C LYS A 909 -10.19 22.36 40.48
N GLY A 910 -10.33 21.08 40.10
CA GLY A 910 -11.67 20.50 40.10
C GLY A 910 -11.97 19.17 39.44
N ILE A 911 -11.02 18.38 38.95
CA ILE A 911 -11.23 16.95 38.63
C ILE A 911 -9.98 16.16 39.04
N GLY A 912 -10.16 14.90 39.46
CA GLY A 912 -9.09 14.09 40.05
C GLY A 912 -7.95 13.74 39.08
N SER A 913 -6.71 13.98 39.52
CA SER A 913 -5.48 13.72 38.77
C SER A 913 -5.20 12.23 38.56
N ASN A 914 -4.78 11.84 37.34
CA ASN A 914 -3.83 10.73 37.10
C ASN A 914 -3.25 10.81 35.68
N SER A 915 -1.91 10.73 35.58
CA SER A 915 -1.07 10.38 34.40
C SER A 915 -1.35 11.01 33.02
N ASP A 916 -0.35 11.74 32.52
CA ASP A 916 0.18 11.63 31.15
C ASP A 916 -0.79 11.67 29.96
N THR A 917 -1.53 12.77 29.81
CA THR A 917 -2.26 13.09 28.55
C THR A 917 -1.87 14.46 28.00
N GLY A 918 -1.08 14.47 26.93
CA GLY A 918 -0.71 15.69 26.22
C GLY A 918 -1.83 16.19 25.29
N CYS A 919 -2.68 17.09 25.77
CA CYS A 919 -3.73 17.71 24.94
C CYS A 919 -3.12 18.64 23.88
N ILE A 920 -3.38 18.34 22.59
CA ILE A 920 -3.06 19.25 21.48
C ILE A 920 -4.15 20.33 21.39
N LEU A 921 -3.94 21.44 22.10
CA LEU A 921 -4.83 22.60 22.05
C LEU A 921 -4.65 23.39 20.74
N SER A 922 -5.42 23.04 19.71
CA SER A 922 -5.44 23.79 18.44
C SER A 922 -6.28 25.06 18.57
N VAL A 923 -5.63 26.19 18.89
CA VAL A 923 -6.30 27.50 19.01
C VAL A 923 -6.44 28.15 17.63
N VAL A 924 -7.60 27.97 17.01
CA VAL A 924 -7.99 28.73 15.81
C VAL A 924 -8.54 30.10 16.26
N LYS A 925 -7.83 31.18 15.90
CA LYS A 925 -8.25 32.56 16.15
C LYS A 925 -8.59 33.25 14.83
N THR A 926 -9.88 33.37 14.51
CA THR A 926 -10.38 34.07 13.33
C THR A 926 -10.51 35.58 13.58
N ASP A 927 -10.18 36.39 12.57
CA ASP A 927 -10.33 37.85 12.62
C ASP A 927 -11.60 38.27 11.85
N LEU A 928 -12.71 38.44 12.58
CA LEU A 928 -14.05 38.68 12.04
C LEU A 928 -14.26 40.14 11.61
N THR A 929 -13.45 40.58 10.64
CA THR A 929 -13.51 41.93 10.05
C THR A 929 -14.18 41.98 8.67
N ALA A 930 -14.27 40.86 7.96
CA ALA A 930 -15.06 40.72 6.73
C ALA A 930 -16.52 40.30 7.04
N PRO A 931 -17.53 40.83 6.32
CA PRO A 931 -18.85 40.21 6.26
C PRO A 931 -18.78 38.87 5.50
N ASP A 932 -19.61 37.92 5.93
CA ASP A 932 -20.11 36.81 5.11
C ASP A 932 -19.06 35.85 4.50
N THR A 933 -17.89 35.67 5.14
CA THR A 933 -16.97 34.57 4.86
C THR A 933 -17.29 33.31 5.67
N PRO A 934 -17.82 32.23 5.08
CA PRO A 934 -17.97 30.95 5.75
C PRO A 934 -16.61 30.28 5.98
N PHE A 935 -16.49 29.50 7.07
CA PHE A 935 -15.26 28.78 7.43
C PHE A 935 -15.49 27.28 7.53
N LEU A 936 -14.73 26.49 6.77
CA LEU A 936 -14.77 25.04 6.84
C LEU A 936 -13.76 24.53 7.88
N ILE A 937 -14.25 23.79 8.88
CA ILE A 937 -13.40 23.04 9.84
C ILE A 937 -13.69 21.55 9.66
N GLU A 938 -12.92 20.88 8.80
CA GLU A 938 -12.98 19.42 8.69
C GLU A 938 -12.17 18.75 9.81
N SER A 939 -12.83 18.42 10.93
CA SER A 939 -12.22 17.55 11.95
C SER A 939 -12.48 16.08 11.62
N SER A 940 -11.51 15.39 11.03
CA SER A 940 -11.54 13.92 10.89
C SER A 940 -10.80 13.27 12.06
N ILE A 941 -11.57 12.68 12.98
CA ILE A 941 -11.05 12.06 14.20
C ILE A 941 -11.15 10.53 14.08
N ARG A 942 -10.02 9.82 14.20
CA ARG A 942 -9.97 8.36 14.32
C ARG A 942 -9.14 7.98 15.56
N TYR A 943 -9.67 7.13 16.42
CA TYR A 943 -8.94 6.60 17.58
C TYR A 943 -9.23 5.12 17.81
N MET A 944 -8.26 4.42 18.41
CA MET A 944 -8.46 3.13 19.08
C MET A 944 -8.51 3.34 20.60
N GLN A 945 -8.94 2.32 21.35
CA GLN A 945 -9.46 2.50 22.71
C GLN A 945 -8.43 2.95 23.76
N THR A 946 -8.74 4.06 24.44
CA THR A 946 -8.91 4.11 25.91
C THR A 946 -9.61 5.42 26.30
N LYS A 947 -9.97 5.61 27.58
CA LYS A 947 -10.64 6.84 28.07
C LYS A 947 -9.72 8.06 27.90
N ILE A 948 -10.02 8.92 26.93
CA ILE A 948 -9.33 10.21 26.73
C ILE A 948 -10.39 11.32 26.56
N LEU A 949 -10.18 12.44 27.25
CA LEU A 949 -11.12 13.58 27.30
C LEU A 949 -10.64 14.72 26.38
N ASN A 950 -10.82 14.58 25.07
CA ASN A 950 -10.46 15.66 24.13
C ASN A 950 -11.50 16.80 24.18
N GLN A 951 -11.14 17.90 24.84
CA GLN A 951 -11.85 19.18 24.76
C GLN A 951 -11.20 20.08 23.71
N TYR A 952 -11.98 20.60 22.76
CA TYR A 952 -11.57 21.61 21.81
C TYR A 952 -12.19 22.96 22.21
N ALA A 953 -11.38 23.89 22.68
CA ALA A 953 -11.82 25.22 23.10
C ALA A 953 -11.52 26.28 22.03
N ILE A 954 -12.56 26.81 21.38
CA ILE A 954 -12.48 27.98 20.51
C ILE A 954 -12.64 29.23 21.39
N HIS A 955 -11.54 29.95 21.63
CA HIS A 955 -11.58 31.25 22.33
C HIS A 955 -11.96 32.36 21.35
N SER A 956 -13.26 32.61 21.21
CA SER A 956 -13.80 33.78 20.51
C SER A 956 -13.46 35.06 21.28
N GLY A 957 -12.73 35.98 20.65
CA GLY A 957 -12.38 37.27 21.25
C GLY A 957 -13.58 38.21 21.35
N GLY A 958 -14.41 38.03 22.39
CA GLY A 958 -15.43 39.00 22.78
C GLY A 958 -16.51 39.27 21.72
N ILE A 959 -17.19 38.22 21.25
CA ILE A 959 -18.39 38.40 20.41
C ILE A 959 -19.49 38.98 21.30
N ASN A 960 -20.01 40.14 20.91
CA ASN A 960 -21.06 40.85 21.62
C ASN A 960 -22.36 40.73 20.80
N GLY A 961 -23.07 39.61 20.99
CA GLY A 961 -24.26 39.22 20.20
C GLY A 961 -23.92 38.54 18.87
N GLY A 962 -24.58 37.41 18.59
CA GLY A 962 -24.44 36.67 17.33
C GLY A 962 -25.31 35.41 17.26
N SER A 963 -25.37 34.81 16.07
CA SER A 963 -26.04 33.52 15.80
C SER A 963 -25.04 32.53 15.20
N MET A 964 -25.26 31.24 15.45
CA MET A 964 -24.37 30.17 15.00
C MET A 964 -25.16 29.02 14.37
N ASN A 965 -24.68 28.54 13.23
CA ASN A 965 -25.26 27.46 12.44
C ASN A 965 -24.23 26.33 12.33
N PHE A 966 -24.64 25.07 12.45
CA PHE A 966 -23.71 23.94 12.31
C PHE A 966 -24.36 22.66 11.76
N TRP A 967 -23.57 21.88 11.03
CA TRP A 967 -23.97 20.57 10.52
C TRP A 967 -23.46 19.43 11.41
N LEU A 968 -24.41 18.66 11.96
CA LEU A 968 -24.13 17.46 12.74
C LEU A 968 -24.47 16.20 11.92
N LYS A 969 -23.46 15.56 11.33
CA LYS A 969 -23.62 14.28 10.60
C LYS A 969 -22.99 13.14 11.38
N VAL A 970 -23.80 12.44 12.16
CA VAL A 970 -23.37 11.29 12.98
C VAL A 970 -23.58 9.98 12.19
N PRO A 971 -22.63 9.02 12.19
CA PRO A 971 -22.83 7.72 11.54
C PRO A 971 -23.90 6.85 12.23
N SER A 972 -24.60 6.03 11.45
CA SER A 972 -25.67 5.13 11.90
C SER A 972 -25.21 3.88 12.68
N GLN A 973 -23.95 3.81 13.12
CA GLN A 973 -23.33 2.61 13.72
C GLN A 973 -22.73 2.87 15.11
N ALA A 974 -23.52 3.45 16.04
CA ALA A 974 -23.12 3.58 17.44
C ALA A 974 -24.34 3.67 18.40
N ALA A 975 -25.12 2.60 18.51
CA ALA A 975 -26.22 2.53 19.47
C ALA A 975 -25.68 2.64 20.92
N GLY A 976 -26.05 3.70 21.64
CA GLY A 976 -25.63 3.94 23.03
C GLY A 976 -24.54 4.99 23.23
N THR A 977 -24.03 5.64 22.18
CA THR A 977 -23.05 6.74 22.32
C THR A 977 -23.74 8.07 22.67
N LYS A 978 -23.20 8.80 23.67
CA LYS A 978 -23.68 10.12 24.12
C LYS A 978 -22.73 11.23 23.69
N CYS A 979 -23.12 12.05 22.71
CA CYS A 979 -22.33 13.23 22.30
C CYS A 979 -22.82 14.48 23.07
N ILE A 980 -21.94 15.18 23.79
CA ILE A 980 -22.34 16.26 24.71
C ILE A 980 -21.72 17.59 24.27
N LEU A 981 -22.51 18.46 23.65
CA LEU A 981 -22.08 19.79 23.18
C LEU A 981 -22.26 20.83 24.29
N SER A 982 -21.22 21.00 25.12
CA SER A 982 -21.25 21.88 26.29
C SER A 982 -20.73 23.28 26.00
N MET A 983 -21.63 24.21 25.65
CA MET A 983 -21.30 25.64 25.50
C MET A 983 -21.41 26.40 26.83
N THR A 984 -20.40 27.22 27.14
CA THR A 984 -20.30 27.97 28.40
C THR A 984 -20.21 29.47 28.13
N GLY A 985 -21.32 30.19 28.24
CA GLY A 985 -21.34 31.66 28.13
C GLY A 985 -20.97 32.33 29.45
N SER A 986 -20.05 33.29 29.41
CA SER A 986 -19.79 34.18 30.56
C SER A 986 -20.64 35.43 30.39
N VAL A 987 -21.82 35.45 31.02
CA VAL A 987 -22.65 36.64 31.08
C VAL A 987 -22.04 37.60 32.10
N ASP A 988 -21.40 38.65 31.58
CA ASP A 988 -20.66 39.68 32.33
C ASP A 988 -19.34 39.19 32.99
N MET A 989 -18.45 40.14 33.32
CA MET A 989 -17.17 39.89 34.01
C MET A 989 -17.32 39.88 35.55
N SER A 990 -18.45 39.39 36.05
CA SER A 990 -18.81 39.40 37.48
C SER A 990 -19.20 38.01 38.01
N ASN A 991 -18.26 37.06 37.90
CA ASN A 991 -18.19 35.77 38.64
C ASN A 991 -19.35 34.75 38.54
N ASN A 992 -20.43 34.98 37.80
CA ASN A 992 -21.52 34.00 37.61
C ASN A 992 -21.63 33.52 36.15
N ALA A 993 -20.84 32.51 35.78
CA ALA A 993 -20.96 31.87 34.47
C ALA A 993 -22.23 31.00 34.41
N ALA A 994 -23.11 31.28 33.43
CA ALA A 994 -24.35 30.55 33.20
C ALA A 994 -24.15 29.50 32.09
N THR A 995 -23.73 28.29 32.46
CA THR A 995 -23.53 27.17 31.53
C THR A 995 -24.84 26.79 30.82
N SER A 996 -24.83 26.62 29.50
CA SER A 996 -26.00 26.24 28.70
C SER A 996 -25.66 25.09 27.76
N THR A 997 -25.88 23.87 28.21
CA THR A 997 -25.56 22.63 27.49
C THR A 997 -26.60 22.28 26.42
N ILE A 998 -26.11 21.66 25.34
CA ILE A 998 -26.91 20.93 24.35
C ILE A 998 -26.43 19.46 24.38
N GLU A 999 -27.29 18.52 24.79
CA GLU A 999 -26.96 17.09 24.79
C GLU A 999 -27.57 16.40 23.55
N ALA A 1000 -26.77 15.60 22.85
CA ALA A 1000 -27.16 14.82 21.68
C ALA A 1000 -26.92 13.32 21.93
N VAL A 1001 -27.97 12.63 22.39
CA VAL A 1001 -27.92 11.21 22.77
C VAL A 1001 -28.27 10.35 21.55
N ILE A 1002 -27.43 9.37 21.20
CA ILE A 1002 -27.74 8.36 20.18
C ILE A 1002 -28.42 7.18 20.87
N THR A 1003 -29.73 7.06 20.70
CA THR A 1003 -30.50 5.88 21.10
C THR A 1003 -30.46 4.83 19.98
N GLY A 1004 -30.76 3.57 20.29
CA GLY A 1004 -30.75 2.48 19.29
C GLY A 1004 -31.79 2.60 18.17
N SER A 1005 -32.68 3.60 18.22
CA SER A 1005 -33.74 3.87 17.25
C SER A 1005 -33.77 5.32 16.73
N GLY A 1006 -32.86 6.19 17.16
CA GLY A 1006 -32.83 7.59 16.75
C GLY A 1006 -31.98 8.51 17.64
N TYR A 1007 -31.84 9.76 17.21
CA TYR A 1007 -31.16 10.83 17.94
C TYR A 1007 -32.12 11.55 18.88
N THR A 1008 -31.65 11.93 20.06
CA THR A 1008 -32.41 12.77 21.01
C THR A 1008 -31.61 14.03 21.33
N LEU A 1009 -32.19 15.20 21.06
CA LEU A 1009 -31.63 16.51 21.38
C LEU A 1009 -32.30 17.10 22.63
N VAL A 1010 -31.49 17.61 23.55
CA VAL A 1010 -31.93 18.32 24.77
C VAL A 1010 -31.18 19.64 24.86
N SER A 1011 -31.90 20.76 25.03
CA SER A 1011 -31.34 22.11 25.08
C SER A 1011 -32.07 22.99 26.09
N GLY A 1012 -31.31 23.75 26.89
CA GLY A 1012 -31.86 24.82 27.75
C GLY A 1012 -32.21 26.11 27.00
N LEU A 1013 -31.96 26.17 25.69
CA LEU A 1013 -32.14 27.33 24.82
C LEU A 1013 -33.04 26.96 23.61
N ALA A 1014 -33.67 27.97 23.01
CA ALA A 1014 -34.45 27.79 21.79
C ALA A 1014 -33.55 27.37 20.61
N LEU A 1015 -33.94 26.31 19.90
CA LEU A 1015 -33.25 25.75 18.74
C LEU A 1015 -34.06 26.01 17.47
N TYR A 1016 -33.38 26.10 16.33
CA TYR A 1016 -33.97 26.07 15.00
C TYR A 1016 -33.47 24.84 14.25
N VAL A 1017 -34.34 23.88 13.95
CA VAL A 1017 -34.00 22.65 13.20
C VAL A 1017 -34.67 22.72 11.84
N ASP A 1018 -33.87 22.65 10.76
CA ASP A 1018 -34.32 22.84 9.37
C ASP A 1018 -35.23 24.09 9.15
N GLY A 1019 -35.03 25.14 9.97
CA GLY A 1019 -35.77 26.40 9.94
C GLY A 1019 -36.97 26.50 10.90
N VAL A 1020 -37.38 25.41 11.55
CA VAL A 1020 -38.50 25.39 12.51
C VAL A 1020 -37.99 25.63 13.94
N ALA A 1021 -38.64 26.52 14.69
CA ALA A 1021 -38.27 26.89 16.05
C ALA A 1021 -38.84 25.92 17.10
N TYR A 1022 -38.02 25.52 18.08
CA TYR A 1022 -38.37 24.64 19.20
C TYR A 1022 -37.81 25.20 20.50
N ALA A 1023 -38.59 25.16 21.60
CA ALA A 1023 -38.20 25.75 22.88
C ALA A 1023 -38.35 24.76 24.04
N GLY A 1024 -37.22 24.29 24.58
CA GLY A 1024 -37.18 23.52 25.84
C GLY A 1024 -37.67 22.06 25.79
N GLU A 1025 -37.98 21.51 24.61
CA GLU A 1025 -38.47 20.14 24.46
C GLU A 1025 -37.39 19.14 24.02
N VAL A 1026 -37.65 17.86 24.33
CA VAL A 1026 -36.80 16.71 24.00
C VAL A 1026 -37.17 16.20 22.61
N LEU A 1027 -36.37 16.54 21.60
CA LEU A 1027 -36.68 16.24 20.19
C LEU A 1027 -36.04 14.92 19.75
N SER A 1028 -36.86 13.99 19.21
CA SER A 1028 -36.41 12.68 18.75
C SER A 1028 -36.53 12.52 17.23
N PHE A 1029 -35.46 12.09 16.57
CA PHE A 1029 -35.36 12.05 15.09
C PHE A 1029 -34.56 10.86 14.54
N THR A 1030 -34.63 10.61 13.22
CA THR A 1030 -34.06 9.39 12.59
C THR A 1030 -33.10 9.58 11.41
N THR A 1031 -33.01 10.78 10.79
CA THR A 1031 -32.08 11.08 9.67
C THR A 1031 -31.03 12.12 10.08
N PRO A 1032 -30.14 12.60 9.18
CA PRO A 1032 -29.33 13.81 9.42
C PRO A 1032 -30.17 15.09 9.22
N TYR A 1033 -29.83 16.18 9.92
CA TYR A 1033 -30.53 17.49 9.87
C TYR A 1033 -29.56 18.67 10.04
N HIS A 1034 -30.00 19.88 9.71
CA HIS A 1034 -29.27 21.12 9.94
C HIS A 1034 -29.78 21.84 11.21
N VAL A 1035 -28.88 22.22 12.11
CA VAL A 1035 -29.22 22.84 13.41
C VAL A 1035 -28.63 24.25 13.49
N ALA A 1036 -29.48 25.21 13.82
CA ALA A 1036 -29.17 26.61 13.98
C ALA A 1036 -29.61 27.13 15.35
N PHE A 1037 -28.92 28.14 15.85
CA PHE A 1037 -29.20 28.77 17.13
C PHE A 1037 -28.93 30.28 17.07
N SER A 1038 -29.81 31.07 17.67
CA SER A 1038 -29.64 32.50 17.89
C SER A 1038 -29.94 32.85 19.34
N SER A 1039 -29.08 33.68 19.93
CA SER A 1039 -29.36 34.34 21.21
C SER A 1039 -29.04 35.83 21.08
N PRO A 1040 -29.99 36.72 21.40
CA PRO A 1040 -29.73 38.16 21.42
C PRO A 1040 -28.63 38.57 22.42
N SER A 1041 -28.33 37.70 23.39
CA SER A 1041 -27.53 37.99 24.58
C SER A 1041 -26.24 37.19 24.66
N LEU A 1042 -25.78 36.58 23.56
CA LEU A 1042 -24.55 35.77 23.59
C LEU A 1042 -23.31 36.65 23.75
N ILE A 1043 -22.71 36.61 24.94
CA ILE A 1043 -21.37 37.13 25.22
C ILE A 1043 -20.48 35.92 25.54
N ALA A 1044 -19.58 35.60 24.61
CA ALA A 1044 -18.76 34.39 24.67
C ALA A 1044 -17.26 34.72 24.60
N SER A 1045 -16.55 34.38 25.68
CA SER A 1045 -15.08 34.33 25.74
C SER A 1045 -14.51 33.02 25.18
N SER A 1046 -15.31 31.96 25.19
CA SER A 1046 -14.88 30.58 24.99
C SER A 1046 -16.07 29.69 24.63
N ILE A 1047 -15.94 28.94 23.53
CA ILE A 1047 -16.92 27.93 23.08
C ILE A 1047 -16.18 26.59 23.09
N ILE A 1048 -16.72 25.58 23.78
CA ILE A 1048 -16.07 24.28 23.96
C ILE A 1048 -16.85 23.20 23.23
N PHE A 1049 -16.14 22.44 22.41
CA PHE A 1049 -16.64 21.24 21.73
C PHE A 1049 -15.99 20.02 22.39
N GLY A 1050 -16.80 19.02 22.74
CA GLY A 1050 -16.33 17.74 23.26
C GLY A 1050 -17.18 16.62 22.71
N ALA A 1051 -16.55 15.50 22.38
CA ALA A 1051 -17.24 14.26 22.08
C ALA A 1051 -16.94 13.27 23.21
N TYR A 1052 -17.98 12.77 23.88
CA TYR A 1052 -17.84 11.70 24.86
C TYR A 1052 -18.23 10.37 24.23
N ALA A 1053 -17.53 9.30 24.59
CA ALA A 1053 -17.83 7.96 24.11
C ALA A 1053 -17.46 6.92 25.16
N THR A 1054 -18.45 6.16 25.64
CA THR A 1054 -18.26 4.96 26.45
C THR A 1054 -18.58 3.73 25.60
N LEU A 1055 -17.67 3.39 24.68
CA LEU A 1055 -17.73 2.15 23.91
C LEU A 1055 -16.84 1.06 24.53
N THR A 1056 -17.42 -0.13 24.70
CA THR A 1056 -16.70 -1.36 25.06
C THR A 1056 -15.94 -1.97 23.88
N SER A 1057 -16.38 -1.72 22.65
CA SER A 1057 -15.63 -1.93 21.40
C SER A 1057 -16.29 -1.16 20.23
N GLY A 1058 -15.57 -0.98 19.11
CA GLY A 1058 -16.08 -0.38 17.87
C GLY A 1058 -15.37 0.90 17.43
N PHE A 1059 -15.54 1.26 16.15
CA PHE A 1059 -15.05 2.51 15.56
C PHE A 1059 -16.08 3.64 15.67
N ILE A 1060 -15.63 4.89 15.80
CA ILE A 1060 -16.44 6.09 15.60
C ILE A 1060 -15.77 6.95 14.52
N ASP A 1061 -16.52 7.33 13.47
CA ASP A 1061 -16.12 8.30 12.44
C ASP A 1061 -17.02 9.55 12.54
N ALA A 1062 -16.92 10.26 13.67
CA ALA A 1062 -17.74 11.44 13.95
C ALA A 1062 -17.22 12.64 13.16
N LYS A 1063 -17.95 13.05 12.11
CA LYS A 1063 -17.59 14.18 11.25
C LYS A 1063 -18.50 15.37 11.49
N PHE A 1064 -17.96 16.37 12.19
CA PHE A 1064 -18.49 17.73 12.14
C PHE A 1064 -18.15 18.30 10.77
N ALA A 1065 -19.17 18.67 9.99
CA ALA A 1065 -18.99 18.95 8.56
C ALA A 1065 -18.86 20.45 8.23
N TYR A 1066 -19.47 21.33 9.04
CA TYR A 1066 -19.57 22.76 8.74
C TYR A 1066 -20.01 23.55 9.99
N ILE A 1067 -19.44 24.74 10.21
CA ILE A 1067 -19.82 25.68 11.28
C ILE A 1067 -19.76 27.11 10.71
N GLU A 1068 -20.83 27.88 10.86
CA GLU A 1068 -20.93 29.27 10.38
C GLU A 1068 -21.40 30.20 11.50
N ILE A 1069 -20.78 31.37 11.63
CA ILE A 1069 -20.97 32.30 12.76
C ILE A 1069 -21.27 33.69 12.20
N HIS A 1070 -22.44 34.25 12.55
CA HIS A 1070 -22.89 35.57 12.10
C HIS A 1070 -22.95 36.55 13.28
N ARG A 1071 -22.64 37.83 13.00
CA ARG A 1071 -22.76 38.94 13.97
C ARG A 1071 -24.23 39.28 14.25
N ALA A 1072 -24.52 39.81 15.45
CA ALA A 1072 -25.84 40.34 15.73
C ALA A 1072 -26.22 41.50 14.76
N GLY A 1073 -27.47 41.49 14.32
CA GLY A 1073 -28.07 42.55 13.49
C GLY A 1073 -28.27 42.21 12.01
N THR A 1074 -27.59 41.20 11.46
CA THR A 1074 -27.62 40.92 10.00
C THR A 1074 -28.95 40.33 9.52
N TYR A 1075 -29.65 39.56 10.36
CA TYR A 1075 -30.90 38.88 9.99
C TYR A 1075 -31.98 39.04 11.06
N THR A 1076 -33.22 39.26 10.62
CA THR A 1076 -34.43 39.13 11.45
C THR A 1076 -34.82 37.64 11.57
N ALA A 1077 -35.82 37.31 12.41
CA ALA A 1077 -36.32 35.94 12.54
C ALA A 1077 -36.73 35.31 11.19
N ASN A 1078 -37.25 36.11 10.25
CA ASN A 1078 -37.61 35.66 8.90
C ASN A 1078 -36.38 35.49 7.99
N GLY A 1079 -35.34 36.32 8.16
CA GLY A 1079 -34.11 36.20 7.39
C GLY A 1079 -33.34 34.90 7.64
N ILE A 1080 -33.56 34.25 8.79
CA ILE A 1080 -32.98 32.94 9.10
C ILE A 1080 -33.57 31.86 8.16
N SER A 1081 -34.89 31.82 7.93
CA SER A 1081 -35.50 30.86 7.01
C SER A 1081 -35.07 31.04 5.55
N ASP A 1082 -34.83 32.29 5.13
CA ASP A 1082 -34.32 32.57 3.79
C ASP A 1082 -32.89 32.02 3.61
N LEU A 1083 -32.03 32.15 4.64
CA LEU A 1083 -30.67 31.59 4.66
C LEU A 1083 -30.67 30.05 4.53
N PHE A 1084 -31.60 29.37 5.22
CA PHE A 1084 -31.82 27.92 5.06
C PHE A 1084 -32.15 27.54 3.61
N SER A 1085 -32.96 28.35 2.90
CA SER A 1085 -33.33 28.07 1.51
C SER A 1085 -32.13 28.16 0.55
N THR A 1086 -31.26 29.17 0.72
CA THR A 1086 -30.09 29.39 -0.13
C THR A 1086 -29.04 28.28 0.06
N ASN A 1087 -28.70 27.95 1.32
CA ASN A 1087 -27.69 26.93 1.59
C ASN A 1087 -28.14 25.51 1.19
N LYS A 1088 -29.44 25.20 1.25
CA LYS A 1088 -29.97 23.89 0.82
C LYS A 1088 -29.77 23.61 -0.68
N ALA A 1089 -29.59 24.65 -1.51
CA ALA A 1089 -29.27 24.51 -2.93
C ALA A 1089 -27.77 24.33 -3.22
N LEU A 1090 -26.88 24.81 -2.34
CA LEU A 1090 -25.42 24.70 -2.49
C LEU A 1090 -24.91 23.28 -2.21
N PHE A 1091 -25.48 22.59 -1.23
CA PHE A 1091 -25.04 21.26 -0.77
C PHE A 1091 -25.85 20.10 -1.34
N GLY A 1092 -26.59 20.33 -2.44
CA GLY A 1092 -27.31 19.30 -3.19
C GLY A 1092 -26.49 18.62 -4.30
N LYS A 1093 -25.15 18.63 -4.18
CA LYS A 1093 -24.17 18.11 -5.15
C LYS A 1093 -23.04 17.37 -4.44
#